data_AF-A0A4P1RJP0-F1
#
_entry.id   AF-A0A4P1RJP0-F1
#
_cell.length_a   1.000
_cell.length_b   1.000
_cell.length_c   1.000
_cell.angle_alpha   90.00
_cell.angle_beta   90.00
_cell.angle_gamma   90.00
#
_symmetry.space_group_name_H-M   'P 1'
#
loop_
_entity.id
_entity.type
_entity.pdbx_description
1 polymer ?
#
loop_
_entity_poly.entity_id
_entity_poly.type
_entity_poly.pdbx_seq_one_letter_code
_entity_poly.pdbx_strand_id
1 'polypeptide(L)'
;MKIYSEGILWRRQGGGKLIEVDKSDIMGVTWMKVPRTNQLGVQIKDGLFYKFTGFRDQDVASLTTFFQNTFGIIVEEKQLSVTGRNWGEVDLNGNMLAFMVGSKQAFEVSLADVAQTQLQGKNDVILEFHVDDTTGANEKDSLMEMSFHIPNSNTQFIGDENHPPAQVFRDQIMSRADVGAGGEDAVVTFEGIAILTPRGRYSVELHLSFLRLQGQANDFKIQYSSVVRLFLLPKSNQPHTFVIISLDPPIRKGQTLYPHIVMQFETDLVVQSELSMGEDLYNTKYKDKLDMSYKGLIHEVFTTILRGLSGAKVTKPGKFRSCQDGYAVKSSLKAEDGILYPLEKSFFFLPKPPTLILHEEIDYVEFERHAAGGSNMHYFDLLVRLKSETEHLFRNIQRNEYHNLYGFISSKGLKIMNLGDAQAPGGMAKVLETDDDDAVDPHLERIKNEAGGGDESDEEDEDFVLDKDDGGSPTDDSGGEDSDGSQSGSDDEKEASLYLPKPAKKEPKKDLSSKASTSKRKPKEAEEDGKKKKQKKKKDPNAPKRALSGFMFFSQMERENLKKTNPGISFTDVGRVLGEKWKKMSAEEKEPYEAKARADKIRYKDEISGYNKTPQPTNVDSGNESDTQSEEAKKLALETYVPNPEEISEDLNLHVHKAMEEYELELTNSTTRRVLRQGKRARGPCQASNPIDRCWRCRRNWANDRFRLARCSKGFGRRATGGLGGPIYVVTDPSDKDLANPTPGTLRYAATRKGKLWIIFKTSMVITLQQELMISSDKTIDGRGANVQIKGGAGLTMQFVNNVIVHNLRISKIVAKSGGMIRDSFDHVGFRTRSDGDAVSIYQSSNIWIDHLSLSQSEDGLVDVIQGSTGITISNCHMTKHNDVMLLGASDSFSGDKIMQVTVAFNHFGQGLIQRMPRVRWGFVHVVNNDYTHWIMYAIGGSSGPTLLSQGNRFIAPNNAAAKEITHRDYASPDVWKNWQWSSVEDHFMNGAKFIESGQHVKNLPYKKQFIMKPRPGIHANRLTRWAGALPCFAGLPC
;
A
#
# COMPACT_ATOMS: atom_id res chain seq x y z
N MET A 1 -6.07 -33.92 6.31
CA MET A 1 -5.45 -35.26 6.29
C MET A 1 -6.56 -36.29 6.38
N LYS A 2 -6.55 -37.31 5.53
CA LYS A 2 -7.43 -38.49 5.63
C LYS A 2 -6.55 -39.69 6.02
N ILE A 3 -7.01 -40.47 6.99
CA ILE A 3 -6.31 -41.66 7.47
C ILE A 3 -7.29 -42.83 7.35
N TYR A 4 -6.87 -43.94 6.75
CA TYR A 4 -7.67 -45.16 6.54
C TYR A 4 -6.83 -46.40 6.87
N SER A 5 -7.43 -47.59 6.81
CA SER A 5 -6.79 -48.84 7.25
C SER A 5 -5.53 -49.21 6.45
N GLU A 6 -5.49 -48.81 5.18
CA GLU A 6 -4.42 -49.14 4.24
C GLU A 6 -3.35 -48.03 4.13
N GLY A 7 -3.55 -46.84 4.71
CA GLY A 7 -2.58 -45.76 4.56
C GLY A 7 -3.03 -44.36 5.00
N ILE A 8 -2.19 -43.39 4.63
CA ILE A 8 -2.38 -41.95 4.88
C ILE A 8 -2.50 -41.23 3.54
N LEU A 9 -3.52 -40.39 3.41
CA LEU A 9 -3.72 -39.55 2.24
C LEU A 9 -3.89 -38.09 2.64
N TRP A 10 -3.03 -37.23 2.10
CA TRP A 10 -2.99 -35.81 2.41
C TRP A 10 -2.95 -34.96 1.14
N ARG A 11 -3.78 -33.91 1.12
CA ARG A 11 -3.78 -32.88 0.08
C ARG A 11 -3.96 -31.53 0.75
N ARG A 12 -3.23 -30.53 0.27
CA ARG A 12 -3.35 -29.13 0.71
C ARG A 12 -4.70 -28.55 0.27
N GLN A 13 -5.29 -27.70 1.12
CA GLN A 13 -6.52 -26.98 0.81
C GLN A 13 -6.20 -25.84 -0.19
N GLY A 14 -6.87 -25.81 -1.34
CA GLY A 14 -6.61 -24.85 -2.44
C GLY A 14 -5.82 -25.40 -3.64
N GLY A 15 -5.62 -26.73 -3.72
CA GLY A 15 -4.81 -27.37 -4.77
C GLY A 15 -3.45 -27.84 -4.23
N GLY A 16 -2.81 -28.78 -4.95
CA GLY A 16 -1.50 -29.33 -4.58
C GLY A 16 -1.31 -30.82 -4.90
N LYS A 17 -0.06 -31.29 -4.82
CA LYS A 17 0.32 -32.70 -5.03
C LYS A 17 -0.33 -33.57 -3.95
N LEU A 18 -0.94 -34.68 -4.37
CA LEU A 18 -1.49 -35.67 -3.47
C LEU A 18 -0.33 -36.45 -2.84
N ILE A 19 -0.26 -36.46 -1.51
CA ILE A 19 0.66 -37.31 -0.76
C ILE A 19 -0.13 -38.54 -0.35
N GLU A 20 0.30 -39.70 -0.83
CA GLU A 20 -0.26 -41.01 -0.51
C GLU A 20 0.87 -41.86 0.05
N VAL A 21 0.66 -42.40 1.25
CA VAL A 21 1.62 -43.25 1.96
C VAL A 21 0.92 -44.53 2.37
N ASP A 22 1.34 -45.65 1.80
CA ASP A 22 0.79 -46.96 2.08
C ASP A 22 1.31 -47.52 3.41
N LYS A 23 0.49 -48.36 4.06
CA LYS A 23 0.82 -49.02 5.32
C LYS A 23 2.12 -49.82 5.26
N SER A 24 2.42 -50.45 4.12
CA SER A 24 3.64 -51.25 3.93
C SER A 24 4.91 -50.43 4.05
N ASP A 25 4.82 -49.12 3.82
CA ASP A 25 5.99 -48.27 3.64
C ASP A 25 6.30 -47.47 4.90
N ILE A 26 5.35 -47.39 5.85
CA ILE A 26 5.53 -46.74 7.15
C ILE A 26 6.37 -47.63 8.07
N MET A 27 7.56 -47.16 8.42
CA MET A 27 8.47 -47.84 9.35
C MET A 27 8.31 -47.39 10.80
N GLY A 28 8.00 -46.11 11.01
CA GLY A 28 7.96 -45.52 12.34
C GLY A 28 7.12 -44.26 12.40
N VAL A 29 6.51 -44.02 13.56
CA VAL A 29 5.67 -42.86 13.83
C VAL A 29 6.11 -42.21 15.14
N THR A 30 6.35 -40.91 15.10
CA THR A 30 6.82 -40.14 16.27
C THR A 30 5.91 -38.95 16.55
N TRP A 31 5.57 -38.74 17.82
CA TRP A 31 4.93 -37.51 18.29
C TRP A 31 5.95 -36.56 18.90
N MET A 32 5.84 -35.29 18.55
CA MET A 32 6.64 -34.22 19.14
C MET A 32 5.75 -33.05 19.53
N LYS A 33 5.93 -32.56 20.76
CA LYS A 33 5.22 -31.38 21.25
C LYS A 33 5.93 -30.10 20.79
N VAL A 34 5.30 -29.35 19.90
CA VAL A 34 5.83 -28.08 19.36
C VAL A 34 5.02 -26.89 19.93
N PRO A 35 5.52 -25.64 19.85
CA PRO A 35 4.75 -24.50 20.34
C PRO A 35 3.36 -24.41 19.70
N ARG A 36 2.31 -24.34 20.52
CA ARG A 36 0.89 -24.20 20.15
C ARG A 36 0.19 -25.42 19.54
N THR A 37 0.90 -26.45 19.07
CA THR A 37 0.31 -27.65 18.44
C THR A 37 1.19 -28.90 18.63
N ASN A 38 0.72 -30.08 18.23
CA ASN A 38 1.56 -31.28 18.15
C ASN A 38 1.95 -31.57 16.70
N GLN A 39 3.13 -32.16 16.52
CA GLN A 39 3.68 -32.59 15.24
C GLN A 39 3.74 -34.11 15.18
N LEU A 40 3.26 -34.66 14.06
CA LEU A 40 3.35 -36.07 13.71
C LEU A 40 4.47 -36.24 12.67
N GLY A 41 5.49 -37.02 13.01
CA GLY A 41 6.53 -37.48 12.10
C GLY A 41 6.23 -38.89 11.62
N VAL A 42 6.28 -39.11 10.30
CA VAL A 42 6.07 -40.42 9.66
C VAL A 42 7.33 -40.77 8.87
N GLN A 43 7.99 -41.86 9.25
CA GLN A 43 9.20 -42.36 8.59
C GLN A 43 8.85 -43.47 7.61
N ILE A 44 9.36 -43.37 6.38
CA ILE A 44 9.11 -44.31 5.29
C ILE A 44 10.37 -45.11 4.92
N LYS A 45 10.21 -46.32 4.38
CA LYS A 45 11.28 -47.22 3.91
C LYS A 45 12.30 -46.57 2.98
N ASP A 46 11.89 -45.61 2.15
CA ASP A 46 12.76 -44.88 1.21
C ASP A 46 13.65 -43.82 1.89
N GLY A 47 13.66 -43.73 3.22
CA GLY A 47 14.40 -42.72 3.98
C GLY A 47 13.74 -41.33 3.98
N LEU A 48 12.58 -41.19 3.33
CA LEU A 48 11.76 -39.98 3.36
C LEU A 48 11.02 -39.85 4.70
N PHE A 49 10.99 -38.62 5.22
CA PHE A 49 10.36 -38.30 6.51
C PHE A 49 9.32 -37.20 6.32
N TYR A 50 8.03 -37.54 6.49
CA TYR A 50 6.95 -36.57 6.38
C TYR A 50 6.59 -35.99 7.76
N LYS A 51 6.47 -34.66 7.82
CA LYS A 51 6.10 -33.93 9.04
C LYS A 51 4.75 -33.27 8.85
N PHE A 52 3.79 -33.63 9.68
CA PHE A 52 2.47 -33.01 9.71
C PHE A 52 2.32 -32.22 11.02
N THR A 53 1.99 -30.93 10.92
CA THR A 53 1.80 -30.04 12.08
C THR A 53 0.32 -29.64 12.21
N GLY A 54 -0.09 -29.20 13.41
CA GLY A 54 -1.45 -28.68 13.64
C GLY A 54 -2.39 -29.59 14.44
N PHE A 55 -1.90 -30.66 15.05
CA PHE A 55 -2.73 -31.56 15.85
C PHE A 55 -3.00 -31.00 17.25
N ARG A 56 -4.23 -31.15 17.77
CA ARG A 56 -4.60 -30.75 19.13
C ARG A 56 -4.21 -31.85 20.13
N ASP A 57 -3.98 -31.48 21.38
CA ASP A 57 -3.61 -32.43 22.45
C ASP A 57 -4.62 -33.59 22.60
N GLN A 58 -5.92 -33.32 22.39
CA GLN A 58 -6.99 -34.33 22.49
C GLN A 58 -6.95 -35.36 21.34
N ASP A 59 -6.42 -34.98 20.17
CA ASP A 59 -6.38 -35.84 18.98
C ASP A 59 -5.20 -36.83 19.06
N VAL A 60 -4.14 -36.51 19.82
CA VAL A 60 -2.90 -37.32 19.94
C VAL A 60 -3.19 -38.70 20.53
N ALA A 61 -3.97 -38.78 21.61
CA ALA A 61 -4.29 -40.06 22.27
C ALA A 61 -5.08 -40.99 21.33
N SER A 62 -6.10 -40.44 20.66
CA SER A 62 -6.96 -41.17 19.73
C SER A 62 -6.19 -41.68 18.51
N LEU A 63 -5.33 -40.83 17.93
CA LEU A 63 -4.48 -41.20 16.79
C LEU A 63 -3.41 -42.21 17.18
N THR A 64 -2.83 -42.10 18.38
CA THR A 64 -1.83 -43.06 18.88
C THR A 64 -2.43 -44.46 19.02
N THR A 65 -3.63 -44.56 19.61
CA THR A 65 -4.36 -45.84 19.68
C THR A 65 -4.72 -46.36 18.29
N PHE A 66 -5.08 -45.48 17.35
CA PHE A 66 -5.33 -45.87 15.95
C PHE A 66 -4.08 -46.42 15.26
N PHE A 67 -2.92 -45.78 15.43
CA PHE A 67 -1.65 -46.24 14.86
C PHE A 67 -1.19 -47.59 15.43
N GLN A 68 -1.34 -47.77 16.74
CA GLN A 68 -1.02 -49.03 17.41
C GLN A 68 -1.94 -50.18 16.98
N ASN A 69 -3.26 -49.95 16.93
CA ASN A 69 -4.24 -51.00 16.61
C ASN A 69 -4.28 -51.35 15.12
N THR A 70 -4.12 -50.37 14.23
CA THR A 70 -4.33 -50.54 12.79
C THR A 70 -3.04 -50.84 12.04
N PHE A 71 -1.94 -50.18 12.41
CA PHE A 71 -0.64 -50.35 11.74
C PHE A 71 0.32 -51.25 12.54
N GLY A 72 0.07 -51.51 13.82
CA GLY A 72 0.93 -52.36 14.66
C GLY A 72 2.26 -51.70 15.03
N ILE A 73 2.35 -50.37 14.93
CA ILE A 73 3.59 -49.60 15.13
C ILE A 73 3.59 -48.99 16.53
N ILE A 74 4.73 -49.11 17.23
CA ILE A 74 4.96 -48.42 18.50
C ILE A 74 5.22 -46.95 18.20
N VAL A 75 4.35 -46.08 18.73
CA VAL A 75 4.47 -44.64 18.56
C VAL A 75 5.38 -44.08 19.65
N GLU A 76 6.47 -43.41 19.26
CA GLU A 76 7.43 -42.82 20.20
C GLU A 76 7.11 -41.35 20.47
N GLU A 77 7.21 -40.92 21.73
CA GLU A 77 7.06 -39.51 22.12
C GLU A 77 8.44 -38.87 22.32
N LYS A 78 8.78 -37.88 21.48
CA LYS A 78 10.03 -37.13 21.56
C LYS A 78 9.82 -35.77 22.22
N GLN A 79 10.70 -35.42 23.16
CA GLN A 79 10.70 -34.12 23.83
C GLN A 79 11.70 -33.15 23.21
N LEU A 80 11.24 -31.93 22.93
CA LEU A 80 12.07 -30.81 22.49
C LEU A 80 12.85 -30.17 23.64
N SER A 81 14.11 -29.81 23.38
CA SER A 81 14.92 -29.02 24.32
C SER A 81 14.51 -27.54 24.27
N VAL A 82 13.89 -27.06 25.34
CA VAL A 82 13.47 -25.64 25.49
C VAL A 82 14.47 -24.79 26.28
N THR A 83 15.67 -25.32 26.53
CA THR A 83 16.64 -24.73 27.47
C THR A 83 17.40 -23.52 26.91
N GLY A 84 17.34 -23.29 25.59
CA GLY A 84 18.08 -22.21 24.91
C GLY A 84 19.61 -22.38 24.94
N ARG A 85 20.11 -23.58 25.24
CA ARG A 85 21.54 -23.90 25.22
C ARG A 85 21.98 -24.22 23.79
N ASN A 86 23.11 -23.64 23.39
CA ASN A 86 23.66 -23.77 22.04
C ASN A 86 24.86 -24.73 21.97
N TRP A 87 25.02 -25.61 22.96
CA TRP A 87 26.06 -26.64 22.99
C TRP A 87 25.42 -28.01 23.17
N GLY A 88 25.93 -29.00 22.43
CA GLY A 88 25.28 -30.29 22.27
C GLY A 88 26.06 -31.23 21.36
N GLU A 89 25.45 -32.37 21.07
CA GLU A 89 25.96 -33.40 20.16
C GLU A 89 25.20 -33.34 18.83
N VAL A 90 25.84 -33.74 17.73
CA VAL A 90 25.20 -33.79 16.41
C VAL A 90 25.00 -35.25 16.02
N ASP A 91 23.77 -35.66 15.74
CA ASP A 91 23.45 -37.00 15.26
C ASP A 91 23.09 -36.96 13.76
N LEU A 92 23.73 -37.81 12.95
CA LEU A 92 23.56 -37.86 11.50
C LEU A 92 22.82 -39.14 11.12
N ASN A 93 21.49 -39.06 11.02
CA ASN A 93 20.61 -40.18 10.70
C ASN A 93 20.20 -40.14 9.23
N GLY A 94 20.95 -40.83 8.37
CA GLY A 94 20.69 -40.85 6.93
C GLY A 94 20.86 -39.46 6.31
N ASN A 95 19.76 -38.90 5.79
CA ASN A 95 19.71 -37.57 5.15
C ASN A 95 19.26 -36.44 6.10
N MET A 96 19.36 -36.66 7.42
CA MET A 96 18.93 -35.72 8.45
C MET A 96 20.05 -35.47 9.47
N LEU A 97 20.26 -34.21 9.79
CA LEU A 97 21.15 -33.73 10.86
C LEU A 97 20.30 -33.31 12.05
N ALA A 98 20.43 -34.00 13.19
CA ALA A 98 19.74 -33.67 14.44
C ALA A 98 20.73 -33.10 15.47
N PHE A 99 20.40 -31.96 16.08
CA PHE A 99 21.19 -31.36 17.15
C PHE A 99 20.59 -31.70 18.51
N MET A 100 21.38 -32.36 19.37
CA MET A 100 20.97 -32.90 20.66
C MET A 100 21.56 -32.07 21.81
N VAL A 101 20.73 -31.57 22.72
CA VAL A 101 21.15 -30.86 23.93
C VAL A 101 20.86 -31.74 25.15
N GLY A 102 21.89 -32.45 25.62
CA GLY A 102 21.72 -33.54 26.59
C GLY A 102 21.02 -34.73 25.93
N SER A 103 19.96 -35.27 26.54
CA SER A 103 19.16 -36.37 25.97
C SER A 103 17.97 -35.90 25.11
N LYS A 104 17.87 -34.60 24.80
CA LYS A 104 16.71 -34.01 24.11
C LYS A 104 17.12 -33.36 22.80
N GLN A 105 16.30 -33.56 21.76
CA GLN A 105 16.50 -32.95 20.45
C GLN A 105 16.15 -31.46 20.50
N ALA A 106 17.04 -30.61 19.99
CA ALA A 106 16.81 -29.16 19.91
C ALA A 106 16.26 -28.75 18.53
N PHE A 107 16.89 -29.22 17.45
CA PHE A 107 16.40 -29.02 16.09
C PHE A 107 16.92 -30.12 15.17
N GLU A 108 16.33 -30.23 13.98
CA GLU A 108 16.79 -31.13 12.92
C GLU A 108 16.68 -30.44 11.56
N VAL A 109 17.60 -30.76 10.65
CA VAL A 109 17.66 -30.19 9.31
C VAL A 109 17.93 -31.30 8.29
N SER A 110 17.29 -31.25 7.12
CA SER A 110 17.60 -32.21 6.05
C SER A 110 18.88 -31.82 5.33
N LEU A 111 19.75 -32.80 5.09
CA LEU A 111 20.98 -32.61 4.34
C LEU A 111 20.73 -32.46 2.83
N ALA A 112 19.55 -32.86 2.32
CA ALA A 112 19.14 -32.57 0.94
C ALA A 112 18.87 -31.08 0.69
N ASP A 113 18.55 -30.31 1.74
CA ASP A 113 18.28 -28.87 1.63
C ASP A 113 19.59 -28.05 1.68
N VAL A 114 20.73 -28.68 1.96
CA VAL A 114 22.05 -28.03 2.03
C VAL A 114 22.58 -27.83 0.61
N ALA A 115 22.76 -26.57 0.22
CA ALA A 115 23.31 -26.16 -1.06
C ALA A 115 24.83 -26.30 -1.12
N GLN A 116 25.50 -25.86 -0.07
CA GLN A 116 26.95 -25.79 -0.01
C GLN A 116 27.41 -25.90 1.43
N THR A 117 28.61 -26.46 1.63
CA THR A 117 29.26 -26.45 2.94
C THR A 117 30.73 -26.04 2.85
N GLN A 118 31.11 -25.11 3.72
CA GLN A 118 32.43 -24.47 3.73
C GLN A 118 33.03 -24.50 5.14
N LEU A 119 34.36 -24.52 5.22
CA LEU A 119 35.07 -24.29 6.48
C LEU A 119 35.35 -22.80 6.64
N GLN A 120 34.96 -22.22 7.77
CA GLN A 120 35.31 -20.86 8.14
C GLN A 120 36.35 -20.90 9.27
N GLY A 121 37.61 -20.64 8.94
CA GLY A 121 38.71 -20.83 9.91
C GLY A 121 39.01 -22.31 10.18
N LYS A 122 39.47 -22.63 11.39
CA LYS A 122 39.93 -24.00 11.75
C LYS A 122 38.86 -24.88 12.39
N ASN A 123 37.85 -24.28 13.01
CA ASN A 123 36.92 -24.97 13.90
C ASN A 123 35.44 -24.75 13.53
N ASP A 124 35.12 -23.88 12.57
CA ASP A 124 33.73 -23.57 12.22
C ASP A 124 33.36 -24.15 10.86
N VAL A 125 32.21 -24.84 10.79
CA VAL A 125 31.64 -25.40 9.55
C VAL A 125 30.34 -24.68 9.25
N ILE A 126 30.28 -24.08 8.06
CA ILE A 126 29.11 -23.40 7.53
C ILE A 126 28.33 -24.36 6.63
N LEU A 127 27.02 -24.36 6.82
CA LEU A 127 26.02 -24.97 5.96
C LEU A 127 25.20 -23.85 5.33
N GLU A 128 25.29 -23.72 4.01
CA GLU A 128 24.43 -22.86 3.22
C GLU A 128 23.27 -23.69 2.69
N PHE A 129 22.05 -23.21 2.85
CA PHE A 129 20.84 -23.91 2.41
C PHE A 129 20.37 -23.39 1.06
N HIS A 130 19.73 -24.25 0.27
CA HIS A 130 19.05 -23.82 -0.94
C HIS A 130 17.92 -22.86 -0.54
N VAL A 131 17.96 -21.64 -1.08
CA VAL A 131 16.83 -20.72 -0.99
C VAL A 131 15.78 -21.21 -1.98
N ASP A 132 14.91 -22.11 -1.52
CA ASP A 132 13.74 -22.47 -2.29
C ASP A 132 12.78 -21.28 -2.31
N ASP A 133 12.79 -20.54 -3.43
CA ASP A 133 11.88 -19.41 -3.63
C ASP A 133 10.41 -19.86 -3.74
N THR A 134 10.14 -21.17 -3.85
CA THR A 134 8.80 -21.74 -3.71
C THR A 134 8.38 -21.74 -2.23
N THR A 135 8.08 -20.55 -1.71
CA THR A 135 7.67 -20.42 -0.30
C THR A 135 6.23 -20.89 -0.12
N GLY A 136 6.01 -21.85 0.78
CA GLY A 136 4.68 -22.05 1.36
C GLY A 136 4.23 -20.72 1.96
N ALA A 137 3.06 -20.22 1.54
CA ALA A 137 2.47 -18.90 1.86
C ALA A 137 2.47 -18.44 3.35
N ASN A 138 2.96 -19.26 4.28
CA ASN A 138 2.98 -19.02 5.72
C ASN A 138 4.39 -18.92 6.33
N GLU A 139 5.47 -19.18 5.60
CA GLU A 139 6.84 -19.10 6.14
C GLU A 139 7.42 -17.73 5.82
N LYS A 140 7.67 -16.94 6.88
CA LYS A 140 8.22 -15.57 6.80
C LYS A 140 9.74 -15.55 6.99
N ASP A 141 10.30 -16.62 7.54
CA ASP A 141 11.72 -16.76 7.86
C ASP A 141 12.23 -18.02 7.15
N SER A 142 13.28 -17.86 6.34
CA SER A 142 13.98 -18.97 5.67
C SER A 142 15.38 -19.08 6.25
N LEU A 143 15.79 -20.31 6.60
CA LEU A 143 17.15 -20.58 7.04
C LEU A 143 18.09 -20.48 5.83
N MET A 144 18.91 -19.43 5.78
CA MET A 144 19.85 -19.22 4.67
C MET A 144 21.18 -19.91 4.94
N GLU A 145 21.66 -19.78 6.18
CA GLU A 145 22.98 -20.22 6.59
C GLU A 145 22.92 -20.68 8.05
N MET A 146 23.67 -21.74 8.37
CA MET A 146 23.90 -22.21 9.74
C MET A 146 25.38 -22.52 9.92
N SER A 147 25.97 -22.01 11.00
CA SER A 147 27.38 -22.28 11.35
C SER A 147 27.49 -23.08 12.64
N PHE A 148 28.29 -24.15 12.61
CA PHE A 148 28.58 -25.00 13.76
C PHE A 148 30.04 -24.82 14.19
N HIS A 149 30.24 -24.52 15.47
CA HIS A 149 31.56 -24.53 16.09
C HIS A 149 31.91 -25.92 16.63
N ILE A 150 33.02 -26.49 16.15
CA ILE A 150 33.47 -27.83 16.48
C ILE A 150 34.82 -27.72 17.21
N PRO A 151 34.83 -27.94 18.54
CA PRO A 151 36.06 -27.78 19.32
C PRO A 151 37.07 -28.89 19.00
N ASN A 152 38.36 -28.58 19.13
CA ASN A 152 39.44 -29.56 18.91
C ASN A 152 39.46 -30.69 19.95
N SER A 153 38.72 -30.54 21.05
CA SER A 153 38.51 -31.56 22.08
C SER A 153 37.28 -32.45 21.82
N ASN A 154 36.70 -32.40 20.62
CA ASN A 154 35.51 -33.18 20.28
C ASN A 154 35.83 -34.68 20.25
N THR A 155 35.04 -35.48 20.96
CA THR A 155 35.18 -36.93 21.06
C THR A 155 34.39 -37.70 20.01
N GLN A 156 33.49 -37.04 19.28
CA GLN A 156 32.59 -37.63 18.28
C GLN A 156 33.19 -37.60 16.86
N PHE A 157 33.84 -36.50 16.48
CA PHE A 157 34.52 -36.34 15.19
C PHE A 157 36.02 -36.21 15.45
N ILE A 158 36.71 -37.33 15.62
CA ILE A 158 38.14 -37.34 15.95
C ILE A 158 38.95 -36.99 14.68
N GLY A 159 39.68 -35.89 14.72
CA GLY A 159 40.59 -35.44 13.66
C GLY A 159 42.07 -35.63 13.99
N ASP A 160 42.95 -35.50 13.00
CA ASP A 160 44.41 -35.53 13.13
C ASP A 160 45.03 -34.13 12.89
N GLU A 161 46.37 -33.97 13.01
CA GLU A 161 47.05 -32.67 12.83
C GLU A 161 46.86 -32.06 11.43
N ASN A 162 46.48 -32.86 10.42
CA ASN A 162 46.26 -32.42 9.04
C ASN A 162 44.75 -32.29 8.69
N HIS A 163 43.87 -32.97 9.41
CA HIS A 163 42.41 -33.00 9.25
C HIS A 163 41.75 -32.66 10.60
N PRO A 164 41.52 -31.37 10.90
CA PRO A 164 40.87 -30.99 12.14
C PRO A 164 39.47 -31.64 12.26
N PRO A 165 38.96 -31.85 13.48
CA PRO A 165 37.60 -32.35 13.73
C PRO A 165 36.50 -31.70 12.88
N ALA A 166 36.62 -30.39 12.62
CA ALA A 166 35.71 -29.64 11.77
C ALA A 166 35.71 -30.11 10.30
N GLN A 167 36.88 -30.50 9.78
CA GLN A 167 37.00 -31.00 8.41
C GLN A 167 36.39 -32.40 8.28
N VAL A 168 36.58 -33.27 9.28
CA VAL A 168 35.94 -34.59 9.33
C VAL A 168 34.41 -34.47 9.34
N PHE A 169 33.88 -33.52 10.11
CA PHE A 169 32.43 -33.24 10.14
C PHE A 169 31.91 -32.74 8.78
N ARG A 170 32.63 -31.82 8.14
CA ARG A 170 32.28 -31.33 6.79
C ARG A 170 32.25 -32.46 5.77
N ASP A 171 33.26 -33.33 5.77
CA ASP A 171 33.35 -34.44 4.80
C ASP A 171 32.22 -35.48 5.01
N GLN A 172 31.78 -35.67 6.26
CA GLN A 172 30.62 -36.50 6.58
C GLN A 172 29.28 -35.87 6.12
N ILE A 173 29.17 -34.54 6.13
CA ILE A 173 28.03 -33.84 5.55
C ILE A 173 28.09 -33.91 4.03
N MET A 174 29.24 -33.66 3.41
CA MET A 174 29.42 -33.70 1.94
C MET A 174 29.13 -35.06 1.33
N SER A 175 29.41 -36.15 2.04
CA SER A 175 29.11 -37.52 1.58
C SER A 175 27.64 -37.91 1.67
N ARG A 176 26.81 -37.12 2.38
CA ARG A 176 25.38 -37.40 2.62
C ARG A 176 24.45 -36.34 2.03
N ALA A 177 24.93 -35.12 1.87
CA ALA A 177 24.26 -34.03 1.17
C ALA A 177 24.54 -34.13 -0.33
N ASP A 178 23.61 -33.65 -1.17
CA ASP A 178 23.75 -33.63 -2.63
C ASP A 178 24.68 -32.47 -3.09
N VAL A 179 25.80 -32.30 -2.38
CA VAL A 179 26.74 -31.19 -2.55
C VAL A 179 27.90 -31.68 -3.43
N GLY A 180 27.62 -31.80 -4.73
CA GLY A 180 28.65 -31.96 -5.75
C GLY A 180 29.56 -30.73 -5.81
N ALA A 181 30.88 -30.94 -5.80
CA ALA A 181 31.86 -29.88 -5.98
C ALA A 181 31.83 -29.38 -7.44
N GLY A 182 31.01 -28.35 -7.68
CA GLY A 182 30.75 -27.77 -9.00
C GLY A 182 29.28 -27.98 -9.37
N GLY A 183 28.55 -26.88 -9.60
CA GLY A 183 27.12 -26.93 -9.91
C GLY A 183 26.84 -27.91 -11.06
N GLU A 184 25.77 -28.69 -10.93
CA GLU A 184 25.31 -29.60 -11.99
C GLU A 184 25.29 -28.88 -13.33
N ASP A 185 25.99 -29.41 -14.35
CA ASP A 185 25.88 -28.90 -15.71
C ASP A 185 24.41 -28.96 -16.17
N ALA A 186 23.93 -27.91 -16.82
CA ALA A 186 22.57 -27.88 -17.34
C ALA A 186 22.40 -28.96 -18.42
N VAL A 187 21.32 -29.74 -18.32
CA VAL A 187 20.97 -30.76 -19.31
C VAL A 187 20.64 -30.10 -20.65
N VAL A 188 19.91 -28.97 -20.60
CA VAL A 188 19.61 -28.12 -21.74
C VAL A 188 19.34 -26.69 -21.27
N THR A 189 19.71 -25.71 -22.09
CA THR A 189 19.51 -24.28 -21.81
C THR A 189 18.71 -23.63 -22.94
N PHE A 190 17.69 -22.85 -22.58
CA PHE A 190 16.91 -22.03 -23.50
C PHE A 190 17.12 -20.55 -23.18
N GLU A 191 17.86 -19.85 -24.03
CA GLU A 191 18.22 -18.45 -23.80
C GLU A 191 17.13 -17.47 -24.27
N GLY A 192 17.05 -16.31 -23.60
CA GLY A 192 16.27 -15.16 -24.09
C GLY A 192 14.75 -15.29 -24.02
N ILE A 193 14.21 -16.26 -23.27
CA ILE A 193 12.77 -16.49 -23.16
C ILE A 193 12.07 -15.32 -22.44
N ALA A 194 11.02 -14.79 -23.05
CA ALA A 194 10.19 -13.74 -22.47
C ALA A 194 9.20 -14.33 -21.46
N ILE A 195 9.35 -13.96 -20.18
CA ILE A 195 8.42 -14.34 -19.12
C ILE A 195 7.54 -13.13 -18.79
N LEU A 196 6.22 -13.29 -18.93
CA LEU A 196 5.23 -12.25 -18.63
C LEU A 196 5.03 -12.09 -17.12
N THR A 197 5.09 -13.21 -16.41
CA THR A 197 4.79 -13.33 -14.98
C THR A 197 5.72 -14.37 -14.36
N PRO A 198 6.71 -14.00 -13.53
CA PRO A 198 7.17 -12.63 -13.25
C PRO A 198 7.80 -11.96 -14.48
N ARG A 199 7.54 -10.66 -14.68
CA ARG A 199 8.00 -9.93 -15.88
C ARG A 199 9.53 -9.89 -15.98
N GLY A 200 10.08 -10.36 -17.09
CA GLY A 200 11.50 -10.27 -17.44
C GLY A 200 11.88 -11.13 -18.65
N ARG A 201 13.12 -11.01 -19.10
CA ARG A 201 13.76 -11.98 -20.01
C ARG A 201 14.70 -12.85 -19.19
N TYR A 202 14.60 -14.15 -19.38
CA TYR A 202 15.34 -15.14 -18.60
C TYR A 202 15.99 -16.18 -19.52
N SER A 203 17.15 -16.67 -19.12
CA SER A 203 17.69 -17.94 -19.60
C SER A 203 17.11 -19.06 -18.73
N VAL A 204 16.56 -20.08 -19.36
CA VAL A 204 15.87 -21.19 -18.70
C VAL A 204 16.77 -22.42 -18.78
N GLU A 205 17.39 -22.79 -17.66
CA GLU A 205 18.32 -23.91 -17.54
C GLU A 205 17.60 -25.10 -16.89
N LEU A 206 17.54 -26.24 -17.57
CA LEU A 206 16.96 -27.47 -17.03
C LEU A 206 18.07 -28.37 -16.50
N HIS A 207 18.08 -28.63 -15.20
CA HIS A 207 18.98 -29.59 -14.56
C HIS A 207 18.25 -30.92 -14.29
N LEU A 208 18.95 -31.90 -13.75
CA LEU A 208 18.39 -33.22 -13.45
C LEU A 208 17.37 -33.19 -12.31
N SER A 209 17.60 -32.33 -11.30
CA SER A 209 16.80 -32.25 -10.08
C SER A 209 15.92 -30.99 -9.99
N PHE A 210 16.28 -29.92 -10.69
CA PHE A 210 15.55 -28.63 -10.66
C PHE A 210 15.59 -27.88 -11.99
N LEU A 211 14.73 -26.88 -12.10
CA LEU A 211 14.72 -25.86 -13.16
C LEU A 211 15.30 -24.56 -12.59
N ARG A 212 16.18 -23.88 -13.35
CA ARG A 212 16.71 -22.56 -13.00
C ARG A 212 16.30 -21.52 -14.04
N LEU A 213 15.85 -20.36 -13.56
CA LEU A 213 15.54 -19.18 -14.36
C LEU A 213 16.60 -18.13 -14.06
N GLN A 214 17.58 -17.97 -14.94
CA GLN A 214 18.65 -16.99 -14.79
C GLN A 214 18.23 -15.66 -15.44
N GLY A 215 18.25 -14.57 -14.68
CA GLY A 215 17.84 -13.25 -15.16
C GLY A 215 18.89 -12.19 -14.86
N GLN A 216 18.84 -11.04 -15.53
CA GLN A 216 19.80 -9.96 -15.29
C GLN A 216 19.74 -9.36 -13.88
N ALA A 217 18.58 -9.46 -13.22
CA ALA A 217 18.34 -8.86 -11.90
C ALA A 217 18.13 -9.90 -10.80
N ASN A 218 17.41 -10.99 -11.10
CA ASN A 218 17.06 -12.04 -10.16
C ASN A 218 17.16 -13.40 -10.84
N ASP A 219 17.70 -14.38 -10.13
CA ASP A 219 17.68 -15.79 -10.49
C ASP A 219 16.64 -16.53 -9.64
N PHE A 220 15.90 -17.46 -10.23
CA PHE A 220 14.99 -18.34 -9.50
C PHE A 220 15.40 -19.80 -9.67
N LYS A 221 15.46 -20.56 -8.58
CA LYS A 221 15.63 -22.02 -8.60
C LYS A 221 14.32 -22.69 -8.20
N ILE A 222 13.81 -23.58 -9.04
CA ILE A 222 12.49 -24.21 -8.89
C ILE A 222 12.68 -25.72 -8.92
N GLN A 223 12.40 -26.37 -7.79
CA GLN A 223 12.44 -27.83 -7.71
C GLN A 223 11.32 -28.46 -8.56
N TYR A 224 11.61 -29.58 -9.21
CA TYR A 224 10.57 -30.27 -10.01
C TYR A 224 9.41 -30.80 -9.15
N SER A 225 9.64 -31.04 -7.86
CA SER A 225 8.60 -31.40 -6.88
C SER A 225 7.50 -30.34 -6.75
N SER A 226 7.84 -29.06 -6.93
CA SER A 226 6.91 -27.92 -6.87
C SER A 226 6.10 -27.74 -8.15
N VAL A 227 6.49 -28.38 -9.26
CA VAL A 227 5.79 -28.29 -10.55
C VAL A 227 4.57 -29.21 -10.55
N VAL A 228 3.38 -28.61 -10.50
CA VAL A 228 2.12 -29.36 -10.45
C VAL A 228 1.61 -29.73 -11.84
N ARG A 229 1.65 -28.77 -12.77
CA ARG A 229 1.03 -28.91 -14.10
C ARG A 229 1.60 -27.90 -15.09
N LEU A 230 1.69 -28.35 -16.35
CA LEU A 230 2.07 -27.51 -17.49
C LEU A 230 0.83 -27.23 -18.34
N PHE A 231 0.66 -25.99 -18.80
CA PHE A 231 -0.38 -25.61 -19.76
C PHE A 231 0.27 -25.08 -21.04
N LEU A 232 -0.16 -25.59 -22.18
CA LEU A 232 0.27 -25.13 -23.49
C LEU A 232 -0.91 -24.44 -24.17
N LEU A 233 -0.89 -23.11 -24.23
CA LEU A 233 -2.00 -22.27 -24.68
C LEU A 233 -1.56 -21.37 -25.86
N PRO A 234 -1.96 -21.67 -27.10
CA PRO A 234 -1.65 -20.86 -28.27
C PRO A 234 -2.47 -19.58 -28.25
N LYS A 235 -1.85 -18.44 -28.60
CA LYS A 235 -2.55 -17.16 -28.69
C LYS A 235 -3.24 -17.04 -30.05
N SER A 236 -4.52 -16.68 -30.06
CA SER A 236 -5.22 -16.35 -31.31
C SER A 236 -4.69 -15.02 -31.87
N ASN A 237 -4.41 -14.98 -33.16
CA ASN A 237 -4.06 -13.76 -33.94
C ASN A 237 -2.68 -13.14 -33.62
N GLN A 238 -1.77 -13.84 -32.95
CA GLN A 238 -0.38 -13.41 -32.75
C GLN A 238 0.55 -14.63 -32.83
N PRO A 239 1.82 -14.47 -33.28
CA PRO A 239 2.76 -15.57 -33.49
C PRO A 239 3.40 -16.06 -32.17
N HIS A 240 2.61 -16.15 -31.10
CA HIS A 240 3.10 -16.52 -29.79
C HIS A 240 2.27 -17.62 -29.13
N THR A 241 2.96 -18.57 -28.51
CA THR A 241 2.36 -19.64 -27.70
C THR A 241 2.76 -19.43 -26.24
N PHE A 242 1.78 -19.43 -25.34
CA PHE A 242 2.03 -19.38 -23.90
C PHE A 242 2.28 -20.77 -23.34
N VAL A 243 3.39 -20.94 -22.63
CA VAL A 243 3.66 -22.10 -21.80
C VAL A 243 3.59 -21.67 -20.34
N ILE A 244 2.68 -22.27 -19.58
CA ILE A 244 2.44 -21.89 -18.19
C ILE A 244 2.85 -23.03 -17.28
N ILE A 245 3.76 -22.74 -16.36
CA ILE A 245 4.18 -23.66 -15.31
C ILE A 245 3.43 -23.29 -14.04
N SER A 246 2.56 -24.20 -13.58
CA SER A 246 1.86 -24.02 -12.31
C SER A 246 2.65 -24.64 -11.17
N LEU A 247 2.89 -23.84 -10.15
CA LEU A 247 3.76 -24.14 -9.02
C LEU A 247 2.94 -24.20 -7.73
N ASP A 248 3.14 -25.24 -6.95
CA ASP A 248 2.71 -25.32 -5.56
C ASP A 248 3.84 -25.99 -4.75
N PRO A 249 4.54 -25.24 -3.88
CA PRO A 249 4.31 -23.84 -3.52
C PRO A 249 4.65 -22.80 -4.62
N PRO A 250 4.07 -21.57 -4.58
CA PRO A 250 4.32 -20.50 -5.56
C PRO A 250 5.70 -19.85 -5.38
N ILE A 251 6.32 -19.36 -6.46
CA ILE A 251 7.59 -18.63 -6.36
C ILE A 251 7.39 -17.21 -5.82
N ARG A 252 8.37 -16.69 -5.07
CA ARG A 252 8.33 -15.34 -4.52
C ARG A 252 9.29 -14.40 -5.28
N LYS A 253 8.81 -13.21 -5.66
CA LYS A 253 9.68 -12.10 -6.10
C LYS A 253 9.35 -10.87 -5.24
N GLY A 254 10.19 -10.60 -4.25
CA GLY A 254 9.92 -9.57 -3.24
C GLY A 254 8.71 -9.94 -2.36
N GLN A 255 7.70 -9.07 -2.30
CA GLN A 255 6.46 -9.33 -1.53
C GLN A 255 5.40 -10.11 -2.32
N THR A 256 5.55 -10.27 -3.62
CA THR A 256 4.54 -10.88 -4.50
C THR A 256 4.82 -12.37 -4.74
N LEU A 257 3.78 -13.19 -4.61
CA LEU A 257 3.81 -14.62 -4.90
C LEU A 257 3.26 -14.89 -6.31
N TYR A 258 3.93 -15.76 -7.06
CA TYR A 258 3.56 -16.15 -8.41
C TYR A 258 3.28 -17.66 -8.44
N PRO A 259 2.01 -18.07 -8.37
CA PRO A 259 1.61 -19.48 -8.50
C PRO A 259 1.75 -20.01 -9.93
N HIS A 260 1.82 -19.12 -10.91
CA HIS A 260 1.94 -19.48 -12.32
C HIS A 260 3.07 -18.67 -12.96
N ILE A 261 4.02 -19.38 -13.56
CA ILE A 261 5.03 -18.78 -14.43
C ILE A 261 4.51 -18.81 -15.85
N VAL A 262 4.35 -17.63 -16.46
CA VAL A 262 3.81 -17.51 -17.82
C VAL A 262 4.95 -17.16 -18.77
N MET A 263 5.39 -18.13 -19.55
CA MET A 263 6.42 -17.99 -20.58
C MET A 263 5.77 -17.76 -21.95
N GLN A 264 6.35 -16.88 -22.75
CA GLN A 264 5.92 -16.56 -24.09
C GLN A 264 6.98 -17.06 -25.08
N PHE A 265 6.59 -18.02 -25.91
CA PHE A 265 7.41 -18.57 -26.99
C PHE A 265 6.89 -18.08 -28.34
N GLU A 266 7.77 -18.00 -29.34
CA GLU A 266 7.37 -17.82 -30.73
C GLU A 266 6.79 -19.12 -31.28
N THR A 267 5.65 -19.03 -31.97
CA THR A 267 4.89 -20.21 -32.40
C THR A 267 5.62 -21.01 -33.47
N ASP A 268 6.32 -20.34 -34.39
CA ASP A 268 6.91 -20.97 -35.58
C ASP A 268 8.43 -21.24 -35.45
N LEU A 269 9.02 -20.92 -34.30
CA LEU A 269 10.47 -21.10 -34.09
C LEU A 269 10.80 -22.58 -33.89
N VAL A 270 11.56 -23.16 -34.83
CA VAL A 270 12.06 -24.54 -34.76
C VAL A 270 13.44 -24.55 -34.11
N VAL A 271 13.63 -25.41 -33.10
CA VAL A 271 14.90 -25.57 -32.40
C VAL A 271 15.33 -27.03 -32.44
N GLN A 272 16.64 -27.25 -32.53
CA GLN A 272 17.28 -28.54 -32.31
C GLN A 272 18.02 -28.46 -30.97
N SER A 273 17.64 -29.32 -30.02
CA SER A 273 18.23 -29.36 -28.68
C SER A 273 18.79 -30.75 -28.40
N GLU A 274 20.06 -30.81 -28.02
CA GLU A 274 20.73 -32.04 -27.58
C GLU A 274 20.81 -32.04 -26.05
N LEU A 275 20.52 -33.19 -25.43
CA LEU A 275 20.56 -33.32 -23.98
C LEU A 275 21.97 -33.72 -23.52
N SER A 276 22.57 -32.92 -22.65
CA SER A 276 23.85 -33.21 -22.01
C SER A 276 23.64 -34.10 -20.78
N MET A 277 23.60 -35.42 -20.95
CA MET A 277 23.50 -36.40 -19.85
C MET A 277 24.44 -37.60 -20.07
N GLY A 278 24.96 -38.17 -18.98
CA GLY A 278 25.79 -39.39 -19.03
C GLY A 278 24.99 -40.62 -19.52
N GLU A 279 25.59 -41.40 -20.43
CA GLU A 279 24.92 -42.54 -21.10
C GLU A 279 24.38 -43.61 -20.13
N ASP A 280 25.03 -43.82 -18.99
CA ASP A 280 24.59 -44.78 -17.96
C ASP A 280 23.30 -44.32 -17.24
N LEU A 281 23.21 -43.04 -16.91
CA LEU A 281 22.05 -42.47 -16.22
C LEU A 281 20.83 -42.40 -17.14
N TYR A 282 21.07 -42.07 -18.41
CA TYR A 282 20.05 -42.09 -19.46
C TYR A 282 19.46 -43.49 -19.60
N ASN A 283 20.32 -44.51 -19.78
CA ASN A 283 19.87 -45.89 -19.99
C ASN A 283 19.14 -46.48 -18.78
N THR A 284 19.46 -46.04 -17.56
CA THR A 284 18.89 -46.61 -16.33
C THR A 284 17.58 -45.95 -15.91
N LYS A 285 17.41 -44.62 -16.08
CA LYS A 285 16.30 -43.86 -15.47
C LYS A 285 15.40 -43.10 -16.47
N TYR A 286 15.93 -42.72 -17.63
CA TYR A 286 15.27 -41.77 -18.54
C TYR A 286 15.03 -42.28 -19.96
N LYS A 287 15.54 -43.46 -20.32
CA LYS A 287 15.43 -44.09 -21.65
C LYS A 287 13.99 -44.19 -22.20
N ASP A 288 13.01 -44.36 -21.32
CA ASP A 288 11.58 -44.46 -21.70
C ASP A 288 10.84 -43.11 -21.64
N LYS A 289 11.52 -42.04 -21.23
CA LYS A 289 10.91 -40.72 -20.93
C LYS A 289 11.50 -39.56 -21.72
N LEU A 290 12.76 -39.65 -22.14
CA LEU A 290 13.48 -38.61 -22.86
C LEU A 290 14.29 -39.21 -24.01
N ASP A 291 14.35 -38.51 -25.15
CA ASP A 291 15.29 -38.78 -26.24
C ASP A 291 16.56 -37.92 -26.10
N MET A 292 17.70 -38.38 -26.60
CA MET A 292 18.97 -37.63 -26.54
C MET A 292 18.99 -36.37 -27.43
N SER A 293 18.15 -36.32 -28.47
CA SER A 293 18.06 -35.19 -29.39
C SER A 293 16.61 -34.92 -29.76
N TYR A 294 16.20 -33.66 -29.71
CA TYR A 294 14.87 -33.21 -30.12
C TYR A 294 14.97 -32.22 -31.26
N LYS A 295 14.07 -32.35 -32.24
CA LYS A 295 13.87 -31.37 -33.32
C LYS A 295 12.39 -31.07 -33.46
N GLY A 296 12.01 -29.81 -33.31
CA GLY A 296 10.60 -29.40 -33.39
C GLY A 296 10.41 -27.94 -32.99
N LEU A 297 9.16 -27.53 -32.82
CA LEU A 297 8.84 -26.17 -32.35
C LEU A 297 9.35 -25.97 -30.92
N ILE A 298 9.93 -24.80 -30.64
CA ILE A 298 10.60 -24.52 -29.35
C ILE A 298 9.69 -24.79 -28.14
N HIS A 299 8.41 -24.44 -28.24
CA HIS A 299 7.45 -24.63 -27.16
C HIS A 299 7.07 -26.10 -26.95
N GLU A 300 7.09 -26.92 -28.00
CA GLU A 300 6.84 -28.37 -27.91
C GLU A 300 8.07 -29.11 -27.37
N VAL A 301 9.26 -28.76 -27.85
CA VAL A 301 10.53 -29.31 -27.38
C VAL A 301 10.71 -29.00 -25.89
N PHE A 302 10.55 -27.74 -25.50
CA PHE A 302 10.62 -27.31 -24.10
C PHE A 302 9.63 -28.08 -23.21
N THR A 303 8.36 -28.17 -23.62
CA THR A 303 7.32 -28.83 -22.83
C THR A 303 7.56 -30.34 -22.71
N THR A 304 8.11 -30.98 -23.74
CA THR A 304 8.40 -32.42 -23.75
C THR A 304 9.57 -32.75 -22.82
N ILE A 305 10.66 -31.97 -22.90
CA ILE A 305 11.82 -32.15 -22.02
C ILE A 305 11.44 -31.88 -20.56
N LEU A 306 10.75 -30.77 -20.28
CA LEU A 306 10.32 -30.44 -18.92
C LEU A 306 9.34 -31.49 -18.35
N ARG A 307 8.46 -32.06 -19.19
CA ARG A 307 7.59 -33.19 -18.80
C ARG A 307 8.40 -34.44 -18.45
N GLY A 308 9.43 -34.77 -19.25
CA GLY A 308 10.26 -35.94 -19.01
C GLY A 308 11.07 -35.84 -17.70
N LEU A 309 11.55 -34.64 -17.37
CA LEU A 309 12.30 -34.36 -16.14
C LEU A 309 11.40 -34.22 -14.90
N SER A 310 10.32 -33.45 -14.99
CA SER A 310 9.43 -33.17 -13.83
C SER A 310 8.34 -34.23 -13.60
N GLY A 311 7.98 -35.01 -14.62
CA GLY A 311 6.83 -35.90 -14.58
C GLY A 311 5.46 -35.17 -14.60
N ALA A 312 5.44 -33.85 -14.78
CA ALA A 312 4.22 -33.05 -14.74
C ALA A 312 3.29 -33.34 -15.94
N LYS A 313 1.98 -33.35 -15.69
CA LYS A 313 0.98 -33.52 -16.76
C LYS A 313 0.85 -32.23 -17.59
N VAL A 314 0.76 -32.39 -18.91
CA VAL A 314 0.57 -31.28 -19.86
C VAL A 314 -0.91 -31.17 -20.21
N THR A 315 -1.47 -29.97 -20.12
CA THR A 315 -2.85 -29.65 -20.51
C THR A 315 -2.82 -28.79 -21.77
N LYS A 316 -3.45 -29.27 -22.83
CA LYS A 316 -3.63 -28.57 -24.11
C LYS A 316 -4.99 -27.82 -24.11
N PRO A 317 -5.23 -26.90 -25.06
CA PRO A 317 -6.49 -26.17 -25.15
C PRO A 317 -7.69 -27.10 -25.32
N GLY A 318 -8.85 -26.68 -24.83
CA GLY A 318 -10.08 -27.46 -24.92
C GLY A 318 -10.66 -27.52 -26.34
N LYS A 319 -11.83 -28.16 -26.45
CA LYS A 319 -12.62 -28.21 -27.70
C LYS A 319 -13.32 -26.89 -28.04
N PHE A 320 -13.22 -25.89 -27.16
CA PHE A 320 -13.83 -24.58 -27.37
C PHE A 320 -13.22 -23.90 -28.61
N ARG A 321 -14.08 -23.25 -29.39
CA ARG A 321 -13.72 -22.36 -30.49
C ARG A 321 -14.47 -21.06 -30.35
N SER A 322 -13.72 -19.96 -30.39
CA SER A 322 -14.23 -18.60 -30.48
C SER A 322 -14.83 -18.34 -31.87
N CYS A 323 -15.64 -17.29 -32.01
CA CYS A 323 -16.20 -16.89 -33.30
C CYS A 323 -15.14 -16.55 -34.37
N GLN A 324 -13.90 -16.22 -33.96
CA GLN A 324 -12.76 -15.98 -34.85
C GLN A 324 -11.88 -17.23 -35.04
N ASP A 325 -12.44 -18.43 -34.80
CA ASP A 325 -11.74 -19.73 -34.83
C ASP A 325 -10.56 -19.84 -33.84
N GLY A 326 -10.54 -18.97 -32.82
CA GLY A 326 -9.54 -18.96 -31.75
C GLY A 326 -9.84 -19.93 -30.61
N TYR A 327 -8.85 -20.21 -29.76
CA TYR A 327 -9.00 -21.09 -28.59
C TYR A 327 -9.47 -20.35 -27.33
N ALA A 328 -9.71 -19.04 -27.42
CA ALA A 328 -9.91 -18.18 -26.27
C ALA A 328 -10.75 -16.96 -26.60
N VAL A 329 -11.29 -16.32 -25.56
CA VAL A 329 -12.15 -15.15 -25.66
C VAL A 329 -11.46 -13.94 -25.03
N LYS A 330 -11.56 -12.77 -25.66
CA LYS A 330 -11.09 -11.51 -25.07
C LYS A 330 -12.06 -11.05 -23.99
N SER A 331 -11.53 -10.75 -22.81
CA SER A 331 -12.32 -10.29 -21.67
C SER A 331 -11.46 -9.49 -20.70
N SER A 332 -12.09 -8.66 -19.88
CA SER A 332 -11.40 -7.90 -18.82
C SER A 332 -11.76 -8.47 -17.46
N LEU A 333 -10.77 -8.74 -16.60
CA LEU A 333 -11.01 -9.15 -15.21
C LEU A 333 -10.61 -7.99 -14.31
N LYS A 334 -11.57 -7.43 -13.57
CA LYS A 334 -11.40 -6.16 -12.82
C LYS A 334 -11.04 -5.00 -13.75
N ALA A 335 -9.84 -4.44 -13.65
CA ALA A 335 -9.37 -3.30 -14.46
C ALA A 335 -8.34 -3.71 -15.53
N GLU A 336 -8.07 -5.02 -15.68
CA GLU A 336 -7.03 -5.55 -16.55
C GLU A 336 -7.64 -6.30 -17.73
N ASP A 337 -7.22 -5.94 -18.94
CA ASP A 337 -7.62 -6.61 -20.17
C ASP A 337 -6.83 -7.90 -20.39
N GLY A 338 -7.51 -8.94 -20.83
CA GLY A 338 -6.89 -10.25 -21.01
C GLY A 338 -7.65 -11.19 -21.93
N ILE A 339 -7.25 -12.46 -21.84
CA ILE A 339 -7.72 -13.56 -22.66
C ILE A 339 -8.12 -14.69 -21.71
N LEU A 340 -9.38 -15.09 -21.80
CA LEU A 340 -9.97 -16.20 -21.08
C LEU A 340 -9.91 -17.46 -21.96
N TYR A 341 -9.23 -18.50 -21.48
CA TYR A 341 -9.16 -19.82 -22.10
C TYR A 341 -10.12 -20.78 -21.40
N PRO A 342 -11.22 -21.21 -22.04
CA PRO A 342 -12.05 -22.30 -21.58
C PRO A 342 -11.32 -23.64 -21.82
N LEU A 343 -10.84 -24.27 -20.74
CA LEU A 343 -10.20 -25.59 -20.79
C LEU A 343 -11.19 -26.67 -20.38
N GLU A 344 -10.85 -27.93 -20.63
CA GLU A 344 -11.74 -29.07 -20.42
C GLU A 344 -12.23 -29.21 -18.96
N LYS A 345 -11.40 -28.81 -17.99
CA LYS A 345 -11.66 -28.94 -16.54
C LYS A 345 -11.50 -27.63 -15.77
N SER A 346 -11.25 -26.51 -16.45
CA SER A 346 -10.93 -25.24 -15.80
C SER A 346 -11.05 -24.05 -16.75
N PHE A 347 -11.26 -22.85 -16.22
CA PHE A 347 -10.99 -21.60 -16.94
C PHE A 347 -9.60 -21.09 -16.58
N PHE A 348 -8.87 -20.59 -17.57
CA PHE A 348 -7.57 -19.94 -17.36
C PHE A 348 -7.59 -18.53 -17.94
N PHE A 349 -7.42 -17.51 -17.11
CA PHE A 349 -7.32 -16.11 -17.53
C PHE A 349 -5.86 -15.63 -17.53
N LEU A 350 -5.44 -14.95 -18.60
CA LEU A 350 -4.12 -14.33 -18.80
C LEU A 350 -4.31 -12.87 -19.26
N PRO A 351 -3.39 -11.91 -19.02
CA PRO A 351 -2.02 -12.11 -18.55
C PRO A 351 -1.74 -11.77 -17.08
N LYS A 352 -2.47 -10.83 -16.44
CA LYS A 352 -2.19 -10.39 -15.05
C LYS A 352 -3.46 -10.08 -14.25
N PRO A 353 -3.64 -10.67 -13.04
CA PRO A 353 -2.95 -11.85 -12.54
C PRO A 353 -3.39 -13.11 -13.33
N PRO A 354 -2.45 -14.02 -13.70
CA PRO A 354 -2.83 -15.32 -14.23
C PRO A 354 -3.75 -16.04 -13.24
N THR A 355 -4.97 -16.37 -13.64
CA THR A 355 -5.99 -16.91 -12.74
C THR A 355 -6.50 -18.23 -13.29
N LEU A 356 -6.25 -19.32 -12.55
CA LEU A 356 -6.77 -20.65 -12.83
C LEU A 356 -8.02 -20.90 -11.96
N ILE A 357 -9.13 -21.23 -12.59
CA ILE A 357 -10.42 -21.51 -11.95
C ILE A 357 -10.82 -22.96 -12.30
N LEU A 358 -10.84 -23.87 -11.34
CA LEU A 358 -11.20 -25.27 -11.60
C LEU A 358 -12.73 -25.42 -11.66
N HIS A 359 -13.25 -26.21 -12.61
CA HIS A 359 -14.70 -26.46 -12.73
C HIS A 359 -15.31 -27.07 -11.45
N GLU A 360 -14.54 -27.89 -10.73
CA GLU A 360 -14.97 -28.49 -9.46
C GLU A 360 -15.21 -27.47 -8.35
N GLU A 361 -14.59 -26.30 -8.44
CA GLU A 361 -14.70 -25.21 -7.47
C GLU A 361 -15.84 -24.25 -7.80
N ILE A 362 -16.41 -24.31 -9.01
CA ILE A 362 -17.51 -23.44 -9.45
C ILE A 362 -18.82 -23.91 -8.81
N ASP A 363 -19.57 -22.96 -8.26
CA ASP A 363 -20.94 -23.19 -7.80
C ASP A 363 -21.94 -22.93 -8.93
N TYR A 364 -21.90 -21.72 -9.50
CA TYR A 364 -22.70 -21.36 -10.67
C TYR A 364 -22.03 -20.28 -11.54
N VAL A 365 -22.55 -20.13 -12.76
CA VAL A 365 -22.17 -19.11 -13.74
C VAL A 365 -23.39 -18.28 -14.12
N GLU A 366 -23.21 -16.97 -14.29
CA GLU A 366 -24.27 -16.03 -14.61
C GLU A 366 -23.81 -15.12 -15.76
N PHE A 367 -24.72 -14.82 -16.71
CA PHE A 367 -24.42 -13.90 -17.81
C PHE A 367 -25.20 -12.61 -17.61
N GLU A 368 -24.52 -11.53 -17.25
CA GLU A 368 -25.16 -10.24 -17.00
C GLU A 368 -25.26 -9.43 -18.30
N ARG A 369 -26.43 -8.82 -18.53
CA ARG A 369 -26.63 -7.80 -19.59
C ARG A 369 -26.69 -6.42 -18.94
N HIS A 370 -25.83 -5.49 -19.35
CA HIS A 370 -26.03 -4.09 -18.99
C HIS A 370 -27.25 -3.53 -19.75
N ALA A 371 -28.19 -2.95 -19.03
CA ALA A 371 -29.26 -2.12 -19.59
C ALA A 371 -29.10 -0.72 -18.99
N ALA A 372 -28.34 0.13 -19.67
CA ALA A 372 -28.19 1.53 -19.27
C ALA A 372 -27.89 2.40 -20.51
N GLY A 373 -28.94 2.94 -21.12
CA GLY A 373 -28.95 4.17 -21.92
C GLY A 373 -28.15 4.21 -23.23
N GLY A 374 -28.86 4.13 -24.36
CA GLY A 374 -28.42 4.64 -25.67
C GLY A 374 -27.76 3.61 -26.61
N SER A 375 -28.40 3.39 -27.77
CA SER A 375 -27.96 2.75 -29.02
C SER A 375 -26.61 1.99 -29.07
N ASN A 376 -26.68 0.70 -29.41
CA ASN A 376 -25.60 -0.25 -29.78
C ASN A 376 -24.62 -0.70 -28.69
N MET A 377 -25.02 -1.68 -27.87
CA MET A 377 -24.09 -2.42 -27.01
C MET A 377 -23.74 -3.80 -27.59
N HIS A 378 -22.47 -3.95 -27.98
CA HIS A 378 -21.90 -5.16 -28.58
C HIS A 378 -21.28 -6.16 -27.58
N TYR A 379 -21.44 -5.97 -26.27
CA TYR A 379 -20.73 -6.72 -25.23
C TYR A 379 -21.64 -7.25 -24.10
N PHE A 380 -21.22 -8.32 -23.41
CA PHE A 380 -21.85 -8.87 -22.21
C PHE A 380 -20.79 -9.22 -21.13
N ASP A 381 -21.25 -9.43 -19.90
CA ASP A 381 -20.38 -9.80 -18.78
C ASP A 381 -20.68 -11.24 -18.30
N LEU A 382 -19.64 -11.96 -17.89
CA LEU A 382 -19.69 -13.34 -17.39
C LEU A 382 -19.24 -13.37 -15.93
N LEU A 383 -20.15 -13.68 -15.03
CA LEU A 383 -19.90 -13.85 -13.60
C LEU A 383 -19.71 -15.34 -13.29
N VAL A 384 -18.57 -15.70 -12.70
CA VAL A 384 -18.29 -17.06 -12.22
C VAL A 384 -18.16 -17.03 -10.71
N ARG A 385 -19.07 -17.72 -10.01
CA ARG A 385 -19.04 -17.83 -8.54
C ARG A 385 -18.46 -19.17 -8.11
N LEU A 386 -17.49 -19.13 -7.20
CA LEU A 386 -16.90 -20.31 -6.59
C LEU A 386 -17.68 -20.75 -5.35
N LYS A 387 -17.57 -22.04 -5.00
CA LYS A 387 -18.09 -22.64 -3.76
C LYS A 387 -17.51 -22.01 -2.48
N SER A 388 -16.39 -21.29 -2.60
CA SER A 388 -15.77 -20.51 -1.52
C SER A 388 -16.38 -19.11 -1.34
N GLU A 389 -17.48 -18.80 -2.03
CA GLU A 389 -18.11 -17.47 -2.13
C GLU A 389 -17.26 -16.39 -2.81
N THR A 390 -16.16 -16.77 -3.49
CA THR A 390 -15.36 -15.85 -4.31
C THR A 390 -16.01 -15.66 -5.68
N GLU A 391 -16.13 -14.42 -6.14
CA GLU A 391 -16.74 -14.06 -7.42
C GLU A 391 -15.70 -13.53 -8.40
N HIS A 392 -15.71 -14.05 -9.63
CA HIS A 392 -14.88 -13.60 -10.75
C HIS A 392 -15.78 -13.04 -11.85
N LEU A 393 -15.80 -11.72 -12.01
CA LEU A 393 -16.57 -11.02 -13.04
C LEU A 393 -15.68 -10.68 -14.25
N PHE A 394 -15.91 -11.35 -15.36
CA PHE A 394 -15.28 -11.10 -16.65
C PHE A 394 -16.14 -10.14 -17.47
N ARG A 395 -15.61 -8.97 -17.77
CA ARG A 395 -16.30 -7.90 -18.49
C ARG A 395 -15.91 -7.83 -19.96
N ASN A 396 -16.68 -7.07 -20.73
CA ASN A 396 -16.32 -6.65 -22.10
C ASN A 396 -16.14 -7.84 -23.07
N ILE A 397 -16.94 -8.89 -22.93
CA ILE A 397 -16.95 -10.04 -23.85
C ILE A 397 -17.87 -9.74 -25.03
N GLN A 398 -17.39 -9.93 -26.26
CA GLN A 398 -18.19 -9.65 -27.45
C GLN A 398 -19.44 -10.55 -27.53
N ARG A 399 -20.58 -9.99 -27.94
CA ARG A 399 -21.88 -10.68 -27.99
C ARG A 399 -21.90 -11.91 -28.91
N ASN A 400 -21.12 -11.89 -29.99
CA ASN A 400 -20.95 -13.03 -30.91
C ASN A 400 -20.33 -14.27 -30.23
N GLU A 401 -19.60 -14.09 -29.12
CA GLU A 401 -19.01 -15.21 -28.34
C GLU A 401 -20.01 -15.87 -27.38
N TYR A 402 -21.18 -15.27 -27.18
CA TYR A 402 -22.18 -15.75 -26.22
C TYR A 402 -22.61 -17.18 -26.50
N HIS A 403 -22.98 -17.50 -27.74
CA HIS A 403 -23.49 -18.83 -28.10
C HIS A 403 -22.43 -19.92 -27.91
N ASN A 404 -21.19 -19.64 -28.32
CA ASN A 404 -20.07 -20.57 -28.18
C ASN A 404 -19.73 -20.82 -26.70
N LEU A 405 -19.68 -19.76 -25.88
CA LEU A 405 -19.38 -19.88 -24.45
C LEU A 405 -20.52 -20.58 -23.70
N TYR A 406 -21.77 -20.22 -23.97
CA TYR A 406 -22.94 -20.84 -23.37
C TYR A 406 -23.02 -22.34 -23.71
N GLY A 407 -22.82 -22.69 -24.99
CA GLY A 407 -22.80 -24.08 -25.44
C GLY A 407 -21.69 -24.88 -24.77
N PHE A 408 -20.49 -24.30 -24.64
CA PHE A 408 -19.38 -24.96 -23.95
C PHE A 408 -19.66 -25.17 -22.46
N ILE A 409 -20.09 -24.13 -21.74
CA ILE A 409 -20.40 -24.19 -20.30
C ILE A 409 -21.50 -25.22 -20.02
N SER A 410 -22.55 -25.21 -20.85
CA SER A 410 -23.65 -26.17 -20.78
C SER A 410 -23.18 -27.61 -21.02
N SER A 411 -22.30 -27.82 -22.01
CA SER A 411 -21.73 -29.15 -22.30
C SER A 411 -20.88 -29.71 -21.16
N LYS A 412 -20.33 -28.84 -20.29
CA LYS A 412 -19.56 -29.24 -19.10
C LYS A 412 -20.42 -29.49 -17.87
N GLY A 413 -21.74 -29.26 -17.95
CA GLY A 413 -22.66 -29.48 -16.82
C GLY A 413 -22.49 -28.47 -15.68
N LEU A 414 -21.98 -27.27 -15.97
CA LEU A 414 -21.90 -26.17 -15.00
C LEU A 414 -23.29 -25.53 -14.84
N LYS A 415 -23.68 -25.21 -13.60
CA LYS A 415 -24.98 -24.56 -13.32
C LYS A 415 -24.98 -23.13 -13.87
N ILE A 416 -25.99 -22.77 -14.66
CA ILE A 416 -26.18 -21.42 -15.19
C ILE A 416 -27.41 -20.80 -14.52
N MET A 417 -27.25 -19.68 -13.81
CA MET A 417 -28.31 -19.06 -12.99
C MET A 417 -29.22 -18.07 -13.73
N ASN A 418 -29.08 -17.95 -15.06
CA ASN A 418 -29.98 -17.12 -15.85
C ASN A 418 -31.27 -17.86 -16.21
N LEU A 419 -32.24 -17.85 -15.30
CA LEU A 419 -33.66 -18.03 -15.62
C LEU A 419 -34.49 -17.61 -14.41
N GLY A 420 -35.32 -16.57 -14.57
CA GLY A 420 -36.63 -16.57 -13.94
C GLY A 420 -37.42 -17.73 -14.53
N ASP A 421 -37.96 -18.58 -13.65
CA ASP A 421 -38.33 -19.97 -13.90
C ASP A 421 -39.30 -20.25 -15.07
N ALA A 422 -39.12 -21.42 -15.69
CA ALA A 422 -40.08 -22.21 -16.48
C ALA A 422 -40.57 -21.65 -17.84
N GLN A 423 -39.83 -21.94 -18.93
CA GLN A 423 -40.40 -22.39 -20.21
C GLN A 423 -39.34 -22.97 -21.17
N ALA A 424 -39.77 -23.89 -22.03
CA ALA A 424 -39.03 -24.79 -22.91
C ALA A 424 -37.90 -24.17 -23.79
N PRO A 425 -36.96 -24.99 -24.31
CA PRO A 425 -35.73 -24.53 -24.98
C PRO A 425 -35.98 -24.10 -26.44
N GLY A 426 -36.73 -23.01 -26.63
CA GLY A 426 -37.05 -22.48 -27.96
C GLY A 426 -37.33 -20.98 -28.04
N GLY A 427 -37.43 -20.27 -26.90
CA GLY A 427 -37.85 -18.86 -26.90
C GLY A 427 -36.76 -17.84 -27.27
N MET A 428 -35.51 -18.08 -26.86
CA MET A 428 -34.42 -17.10 -27.05
C MET A 428 -33.83 -17.07 -28.47
N ALA A 429 -34.01 -18.14 -29.26
CA ALA A 429 -33.58 -18.14 -30.66
C ALA A 429 -34.51 -17.29 -31.55
N LYS A 430 -35.80 -17.18 -31.19
CA LYS A 430 -36.82 -16.52 -32.01
C LYS A 430 -36.93 -15.01 -31.79
N VAL A 431 -36.47 -14.50 -30.64
CA VAL A 431 -36.50 -13.06 -30.30
C VAL A 431 -35.30 -12.31 -30.89
N LEU A 432 -34.33 -13.03 -31.47
CA LEU A 432 -33.15 -12.45 -32.11
C LEU A 432 -33.22 -12.47 -33.65
N GLU A 433 -34.33 -12.91 -34.23
CA GLU A 433 -34.54 -12.99 -35.69
C GLU A 433 -35.51 -11.91 -36.24
N THR A 434 -36.01 -10.99 -35.42
CA THR A 434 -36.93 -9.93 -35.89
C THR A 434 -36.26 -8.56 -35.86
N ASP A 435 -35.88 -8.08 -37.06
CA ASP A 435 -35.48 -6.71 -37.38
C ASP A 435 -36.71 -5.78 -37.46
N ASP A 436 -37.38 -5.50 -36.34
CA ASP A 436 -38.46 -4.50 -36.30
C ASP A 436 -38.28 -3.53 -35.12
N ASP A 437 -38.22 -2.24 -35.47
CA ASP A 437 -37.86 -1.08 -34.62
C ASP A 437 -38.98 -0.58 -33.67
N ASP A 438 -40.07 -1.32 -33.47
CA ASP A 438 -41.23 -0.82 -32.70
C ASP A 438 -41.84 -1.84 -31.71
N ALA A 439 -41.02 -2.46 -30.85
CA ALA A 439 -41.53 -3.30 -29.76
C ALA A 439 -41.50 -2.57 -28.40
N VAL A 440 -42.70 -2.27 -27.89
CA VAL A 440 -42.97 -1.59 -26.61
C VAL A 440 -42.54 -2.47 -25.42
N ASP A 441 -41.81 -1.88 -24.47
CA ASP A 441 -41.28 -2.51 -23.27
C ASP A 441 -42.39 -3.04 -22.32
N PRO A 442 -42.47 -4.36 -22.05
CA PRO A 442 -43.41 -4.97 -21.11
C PRO A 442 -43.26 -4.51 -19.65
N HIS A 443 -42.15 -3.85 -19.30
CA HIS A 443 -41.93 -3.25 -17.98
C HIS A 443 -42.78 -1.99 -17.78
N LEU A 444 -43.05 -1.25 -18.85
CA LEU A 444 -43.78 0.02 -18.79
C LEU A 444 -45.30 -0.21 -18.56
N GLU A 445 -45.85 -1.32 -19.06
CA GLU A 445 -47.23 -1.74 -18.74
C GLU A 445 -47.39 -2.24 -17.30
N ARG A 446 -46.35 -2.82 -16.70
CA ARG A 446 -46.40 -3.26 -15.29
C ARG A 446 -46.46 -2.09 -14.32
N ILE A 447 -45.74 -1.00 -14.62
CA ILE A 447 -45.77 0.23 -13.81
C ILE A 447 -47.11 0.98 -13.96
N LYS A 448 -47.70 0.95 -15.16
CA LYS A 448 -49.05 1.49 -15.41
C LYS A 448 -50.16 0.67 -14.72
N ASN A 449 -49.98 -0.65 -14.57
CA ASN A 449 -50.96 -1.53 -13.93
C ASN A 449 -50.82 -1.63 -12.41
N GLU A 450 -49.70 -1.19 -11.82
CA GLU A 450 -49.49 -1.16 -10.36
C GLU A 450 -49.84 0.18 -9.70
N ALA A 451 -50.17 1.21 -10.49
CA ALA A 451 -50.67 2.50 -10.01
C ALA A 451 -52.09 2.76 -10.54
N GLY A 452 -53.08 2.04 -10.00
CA GLY A 452 -54.50 2.26 -10.29
C GLY A 452 -55.35 2.26 -9.02
N GLY A 453 -55.90 3.42 -8.68
CA GLY A 453 -57.03 3.56 -7.75
C GLY A 453 -57.20 4.95 -7.12
N GLY A 454 -57.85 5.88 -7.82
CA GLY A 454 -58.60 7.01 -7.21
C GLY A 454 -58.49 8.37 -7.90
N ASP A 455 -59.43 8.63 -8.83
CA ASP A 455 -60.15 9.87 -9.24
C ASP A 455 -59.76 11.21 -8.56
N GLU A 456 -59.78 12.40 -9.19
CA GLU A 456 -60.79 12.96 -10.12
C GLU A 456 -60.30 14.34 -10.67
N SER A 457 -60.73 14.72 -11.88
CA SER A 457 -60.90 16.10 -12.44
C SER A 457 -59.68 17.02 -12.65
N ASP A 458 -59.58 17.89 -13.64
CA ASP A 458 -60.17 18.13 -14.98
C ASP A 458 -59.38 19.34 -15.54
N GLU A 459 -59.05 19.31 -16.84
CA GLU A 459 -58.90 20.44 -17.79
C GLU A 459 -57.87 21.58 -17.46
N GLU A 460 -57.12 22.24 -18.35
CA GLU A 460 -57.21 22.59 -19.77
C GLU A 460 -55.77 22.81 -20.30
N ASP A 461 -55.45 22.21 -21.45
CA ASP A 461 -55.06 22.83 -22.73
C ASP A 461 -53.99 23.94 -22.84
N GLU A 462 -53.12 23.67 -23.83
CA GLU A 462 -52.67 24.59 -24.89
C GLU A 462 -51.83 25.83 -24.45
N ASP A 463 -50.68 26.15 -25.03
CA ASP A 463 -50.24 25.90 -26.39
C ASP A 463 -48.78 26.37 -26.55
N PHE A 464 -48.09 25.78 -27.53
CA PHE A 464 -47.40 26.49 -28.63
C PHE A 464 -46.50 27.73 -28.31
N VAL A 465 -45.28 27.92 -28.81
CA VAL A 465 -44.40 27.19 -29.74
C VAL A 465 -43.19 28.07 -30.07
N LEU A 466 -42.07 27.42 -30.38
CA LEU A 466 -40.99 27.75 -31.33
C LEU A 466 -40.23 29.09 -31.20
N ASP A 467 -38.98 29.24 -31.66
CA ASP A 467 -38.41 28.74 -32.90
C ASP A 467 -36.87 28.92 -32.91
N LYS A 468 -36.19 27.96 -33.55
CA LYS A 468 -35.11 28.12 -34.56
C LYS A 468 -33.77 28.75 -34.16
N ASP A 469 -32.63 28.43 -34.75
CA ASP A 469 -32.17 27.64 -35.92
C ASP A 469 -30.69 27.30 -35.56
N ASP A 470 -29.99 26.32 -36.12
CA ASP A 470 -29.61 26.27 -37.53
C ASP A 470 -28.96 24.91 -37.84
N GLY A 471 -29.41 24.32 -38.94
CA GLY A 471 -28.94 23.04 -39.46
C GLY A 471 -28.11 23.24 -40.72
N GLY A 472 -27.29 22.25 -41.05
CA GLY A 472 -26.63 22.18 -42.34
C GLY A 472 -25.37 21.32 -42.36
N SER A 473 -25.52 20.04 -42.66
CA SER A 473 -24.56 19.29 -43.50
C SER A 473 -24.85 19.62 -44.98
N PRO A 474 -24.19 19.06 -46.03
CA PRO A 474 -22.93 18.29 -46.15
C PRO A 474 -22.07 18.80 -47.35
N THR A 475 -20.85 18.27 -47.56
CA THR A 475 -20.31 17.87 -48.90
C THR A 475 -18.93 17.22 -48.77
N ASP A 476 -18.89 15.96 -49.21
CA ASP A 476 -17.88 15.20 -49.95
C ASP A 476 -16.46 15.77 -50.23
N ASP A 477 -15.50 14.91 -49.84
CA ASP A 477 -14.61 14.14 -50.73
C ASP A 477 -13.39 14.81 -51.41
N SER A 478 -12.34 13.98 -51.46
CA SER A 478 -11.19 13.97 -52.38
C SER A 478 -9.93 14.81 -52.09
N GLY A 479 -8.81 14.08 -51.97
CA GLY A 479 -7.43 14.51 -52.26
C GLY A 479 -6.55 14.64 -51.00
N GLY A 480 -5.66 13.72 -50.63
CA GLY A 480 -4.92 12.75 -51.45
C GLY A 480 -3.56 13.33 -51.86
N GLU A 481 -2.49 12.69 -51.37
CA GLU A 481 -1.11 12.70 -51.91
C GLU A 481 -0.33 14.01 -51.66
N ASP A 482 0.83 14.01 -50.97
CA ASP A 482 2.03 13.23 -51.29
C ASP A 482 2.82 12.75 -50.06
N SER A 483 3.28 11.49 -50.19
CA SER A 483 4.66 11.01 -50.04
C SER A 483 5.46 11.39 -48.78
N ASP A 484 5.75 10.44 -47.90
CA ASP A 484 6.79 9.39 -47.98
C ASP A 484 8.25 9.87 -47.82
N GLY A 485 9.00 9.10 -47.02
CA GLY A 485 10.45 9.17 -46.85
C GLY A 485 10.87 9.56 -45.42
N SER A 486 10.64 8.79 -44.36
CA SER A 486 11.17 7.44 -44.07
C SER A 486 12.59 7.20 -44.60
N GLN A 487 13.57 7.11 -43.69
CA GLN A 487 14.51 5.99 -43.52
C GLN A 487 15.31 6.29 -42.23
N SER A 488 15.11 5.57 -41.12
CA SER A 488 15.66 4.23 -40.80
C SER A 488 17.18 4.18 -41.09
N GLY A 489 18.06 3.96 -40.11
CA GLY A 489 18.01 2.83 -39.19
C GLY A 489 18.68 1.65 -39.88
N SER A 490 19.89 1.30 -39.40
CA SER A 490 20.60 0.02 -39.57
C SER A 490 22.07 0.26 -39.22
N ASP A 491 22.84 -0.60 -38.58
CA ASP A 491 22.58 -1.89 -37.97
C ASP A 491 23.83 -2.27 -37.16
N ASP A 492 23.59 -3.28 -36.35
CA ASP A 492 24.43 -4.00 -35.43
C ASP A 492 25.75 -4.62 -35.96
N GLU A 493 26.67 -4.72 -35.00
CA GLU A 493 27.47 -5.90 -34.59
C GLU A 493 28.56 -6.59 -35.46
N LYS A 494 29.71 -6.73 -34.77
CA LYS A 494 30.59 -7.92 -34.57
C LYS A 494 31.45 -8.48 -35.72
N GLU A 495 32.77 -8.50 -35.47
CA GLU A 495 33.58 -9.69 -35.13
C GLU A 495 35.00 -9.21 -34.71
N ALA A 496 35.57 -9.66 -33.57
CA ALA A 496 36.54 -10.77 -33.42
C ALA A 496 37.82 -10.61 -34.30
N SER A 497 39.06 -10.94 -33.93
CA SER A 497 39.76 -11.43 -32.72
C SER A 497 41.26 -11.65 -33.11
N LEU A 498 42.12 -12.01 -32.13
CA LEU A 498 43.47 -12.63 -32.27
C LEU A 498 44.66 -11.69 -32.60
N TYR A 499 45.82 -11.71 -31.93
CA TYR A 499 46.64 -12.83 -31.46
C TYR A 499 47.39 -12.50 -30.14
N LEU A 500 47.20 -13.37 -29.12
CA LEU A 500 48.17 -14.17 -28.29
C LEU A 500 49.70 -13.86 -28.33
N PRO A 501 50.57 -14.38 -27.40
CA PRO A 501 50.36 -15.39 -26.31
C PRO A 501 51.16 -15.26 -24.96
N LYS A 502 50.61 -15.89 -23.89
CA LYS A 502 51.25 -16.81 -22.87
C LYS A 502 52.42 -16.29 -21.94
N PRO A 503 52.91 -17.04 -20.91
CA PRO A 503 52.56 -16.81 -19.50
C PRO A 503 53.78 -16.86 -18.51
N ALA A 504 53.47 -16.90 -17.20
CA ALA A 504 54.17 -17.64 -16.13
C ALA A 504 55.22 -16.96 -15.21
N LYS A 505 54.90 -17.08 -13.91
CA LYS A 505 55.73 -17.52 -12.75
C LYS A 505 56.65 -16.53 -11.99
N LYS A 506 56.49 -16.64 -10.65
CA LYS A 506 57.45 -16.56 -9.52
C LYS A 506 57.74 -15.20 -8.85
N GLU A 507 57.33 -15.12 -7.59
CA GLU A 507 58.02 -14.44 -6.46
C GLU A 507 59.45 -15.02 -6.26
N PRO A 508 60.44 -14.32 -5.63
CA PRO A 508 60.32 -13.72 -4.28
C PRO A 508 61.17 -12.46 -3.91
N LYS A 509 60.76 -11.83 -2.80
CA LYS A 509 61.49 -11.12 -1.70
C LYS A 509 62.97 -10.68 -1.88
N LYS A 510 63.26 -9.42 -1.51
CA LYS A 510 63.84 -8.94 -0.20
C LYS A 510 64.96 -7.85 -0.28
N ASP A 511 64.93 -7.02 0.76
CA ASP A 511 66.04 -6.31 1.46
C ASP A 511 66.59 -4.98 0.91
N LEU A 512 66.94 -3.95 1.71
CA LEU A 512 66.66 -3.53 3.10
C LEU A 512 67.34 -2.14 3.34
N SER A 513 66.71 -1.29 4.18
CA SER A 513 67.32 -0.25 5.05
C SER A 513 67.97 0.99 4.41
N SER A 514 67.95 2.20 4.99
CA SER A 514 68.09 2.52 6.41
C SER A 514 67.57 3.92 6.83
N LYS A 515 66.90 3.91 8.00
CA LYS A 515 66.89 4.83 9.17
C LYS A 515 67.09 6.36 9.01
N ALA A 516 66.15 7.11 9.58
CA ALA A 516 66.40 7.85 10.84
C ALA A 516 65.08 8.26 11.52
N SER A 517 65.02 8.07 12.84
CA SER A 517 63.92 8.39 13.75
C SER A 517 64.38 9.46 14.74
N THR A 518 63.55 10.46 15.04
CA THR A 518 63.46 11.05 16.40
C THR A 518 62.09 11.71 16.63
N SER A 519 61.54 11.39 17.79
CA SER A 519 60.20 11.65 18.30
C SER A 519 60.09 12.90 19.19
N LYS A 520 58.82 13.34 19.43
CA LYS A 520 58.21 14.10 20.58
C LYS A 520 57.64 15.45 20.13
N ARG A 521 56.40 15.87 20.37
CA ARG A 521 55.40 15.62 21.44
C ARG A 521 53.97 16.00 20.94
N LYS A 522 52.92 15.30 21.43
CA LYS A 522 51.49 15.76 21.53
C LYS A 522 51.28 16.41 22.94
N PRO A 523 50.11 17.00 23.35
CA PRO A 523 48.74 16.97 22.77
C PRO A 523 47.91 18.30 22.84
N LYS A 524 46.74 18.37 22.17
CA LYS A 524 45.40 18.69 22.77
C LYS A 524 44.25 18.65 21.74
N GLU A 525 43.05 18.35 22.27
CA GLU A 525 41.76 17.97 21.65
C GLU A 525 40.98 19.12 20.99
N ALA A 526 40.13 18.81 19.98
CA ALA A 526 38.81 19.40 19.75
C ALA A 526 38.01 18.67 18.65
N GLU A 527 36.69 18.68 18.81
CA GLU A 527 35.56 18.09 18.07
C GLU A 527 35.58 18.14 16.53
N GLU A 528 34.98 17.13 15.88
CA GLU A 528 34.62 17.15 14.45
C GLU A 528 33.10 17.05 14.25
N ASP A 529 32.53 18.12 13.71
CA ASP A 529 31.12 18.29 13.34
C ASP A 529 31.00 18.30 11.81
N GLY A 530 30.25 17.36 11.23
CA GLY A 530 30.16 17.13 9.79
C GLY A 530 29.07 17.95 9.09
N LYS A 531 29.46 19.03 8.38
CA LYS A 531 28.55 19.90 7.60
C LYS A 531 28.12 19.30 6.24
N LYS A 532 26.80 19.19 6.04
CA LYS A 532 26.09 18.91 4.77
C LYS A 532 26.13 20.08 3.77
N LYS A 533 26.20 19.78 2.45
CA LYS A 533 26.16 20.73 1.32
C LYS A 533 24.79 21.43 1.19
N LYS A 534 24.78 22.78 1.08
CA LYS A 534 23.60 23.62 0.73
C LYS A 534 23.39 23.73 -0.79
N GLN A 535 22.13 23.63 -1.25
CA GLN A 535 21.68 23.96 -2.60
C GLN A 535 21.70 25.49 -2.86
N LYS A 536 21.98 25.92 -4.09
CA LYS A 536 22.14 27.35 -4.48
C LYS A 536 20.79 28.03 -4.79
N LYS A 537 20.59 29.27 -4.29
CA LYS A 537 19.44 30.15 -4.63
C LYS A 537 19.55 30.71 -6.08
N LYS A 538 18.40 30.97 -6.72
CA LYS A 538 18.29 31.68 -8.03
C LYS A 538 18.72 33.16 -7.86
N LYS A 539 19.34 33.75 -8.88
CA LYS A 539 19.84 35.14 -8.87
C LYS A 539 18.81 36.10 -9.48
N ASP A 540 18.75 37.32 -8.93
CA ASP A 540 17.91 38.45 -9.35
C ASP A 540 18.19 38.86 -10.82
N PRO A 541 17.15 38.97 -11.69
CA PRO A 541 17.28 39.43 -13.08
C PRO A 541 17.82 40.85 -13.25
N ASN A 542 17.62 41.73 -12.26
CA ASN A 542 17.98 43.16 -12.34
C ASN A 542 19.33 43.48 -11.68
N ALA A 543 20.07 42.47 -11.19
CA ALA A 543 21.41 42.67 -10.65
C ALA A 543 22.42 43.00 -11.77
N PRO A 544 23.24 44.06 -11.62
CA PRO A 544 24.28 44.39 -12.59
C PRO A 544 25.21 43.20 -12.90
N LYS A 545 25.49 42.97 -14.18
CA LYS A 545 26.37 41.87 -14.61
C LYS A 545 27.81 42.13 -14.14
N ARG A 546 28.42 41.11 -13.52
CA ARG A 546 29.79 41.15 -12.99
C ARG A 546 30.80 41.61 -14.05
N ALA A 547 31.81 42.36 -13.61
CA ALA A 547 32.92 42.78 -14.47
C ALA A 547 33.63 41.59 -15.13
N LEU A 548 33.90 41.70 -16.42
CA LEU A 548 34.63 40.73 -17.23
C LEU A 548 36.14 40.90 -17.06
N SER A 549 36.89 39.80 -17.07
CA SER A 549 38.36 39.81 -17.04
C SER A 549 38.96 40.02 -18.44
N GLY A 550 40.24 40.42 -18.52
CA GLY A 550 40.92 40.64 -19.80
C GLY A 550 40.88 39.41 -20.71
N PHE A 551 41.02 38.22 -20.14
CA PHE A 551 40.86 36.96 -20.87
C PHE A 551 39.45 36.78 -21.46
N MET A 552 38.39 37.24 -20.78
CA MET A 552 37.02 37.12 -21.29
C MET A 552 36.77 38.04 -22.49
N PHE A 553 37.33 39.25 -22.47
CA PHE A 553 37.27 40.15 -23.63
C PHE A 553 38.07 39.59 -24.82
N PHE A 554 39.25 39.04 -24.56
CA PHE A 554 40.04 38.33 -25.57
C PHE A 554 39.27 37.13 -26.14
N SER A 555 38.69 36.31 -25.27
CA SER A 555 37.94 35.11 -25.66
C SER A 555 36.70 35.46 -26.50
N GLN A 556 35.99 36.56 -26.22
CA GLN A 556 34.83 36.96 -27.03
C GLN A 556 35.23 37.39 -28.44
N MET A 557 36.25 38.23 -28.59
CA MET A 557 36.70 38.68 -29.92
C MET A 557 37.33 37.55 -30.72
N GLU A 558 38.19 36.76 -30.08
CA GLU A 558 38.97 35.75 -30.79
C GLU A 558 38.19 34.46 -31.03
N ARG A 559 37.10 34.22 -30.29
CA ARG A 559 36.14 33.15 -30.58
C ARG A 559 35.44 33.34 -31.93
N GLU A 560 35.12 34.57 -32.33
CA GLU A 560 34.53 34.80 -33.66
C GLU A 560 35.56 34.56 -34.77
N ASN A 561 36.81 34.99 -34.57
CA ASN A 561 37.91 34.71 -35.50
C ASN A 561 38.18 33.20 -35.63
N LEU A 562 38.21 32.47 -34.51
CA LEU A 562 38.42 31.00 -34.50
C LEU A 562 37.25 30.24 -35.13
N LYS A 563 36.01 30.72 -34.97
CA LYS A 563 34.85 30.10 -35.63
C LYS A 563 34.86 30.32 -37.14
N LYS A 564 35.40 31.46 -37.62
CA LYS A 564 35.55 31.73 -39.06
C LYS A 564 36.68 30.92 -39.69
N THR A 565 37.80 30.75 -38.99
CA THR A 565 38.96 30.01 -39.51
C THR A 565 38.84 28.49 -39.37
N ASN A 566 38.03 28.00 -38.41
CA ASN A 566 37.70 26.58 -38.26
C ASN A 566 36.18 26.37 -38.08
N PRO A 567 35.42 26.29 -39.19
CA PRO A 567 34.01 25.92 -39.14
C PRO A 567 33.85 24.47 -38.62
N GLY A 568 33.26 24.28 -37.44
CA GLY A 568 32.93 22.95 -36.88
C GLY A 568 33.65 22.57 -35.56
N ILE A 569 34.52 23.42 -35.01
CA ILE A 569 35.20 23.13 -33.74
C ILE A 569 34.23 23.07 -32.54
N SER A 570 34.38 22.05 -31.68
CA SER A 570 33.52 21.84 -30.51
C SER A 570 33.64 23.00 -29.49
N PHE A 571 32.55 23.34 -28.80
CA PHE A 571 32.54 24.44 -27.81
C PHE A 571 33.61 24.27 -26.72
N THR A 572 33.87 23.03 -26.32
CA THR A 572 34.85 22.63 -25.29
C THR A 572 36.29 22.86 -25.78
N ASP A 573 36.56 22.57 -27.05
CA ASP A 573 37.90 22.74 -27.64
C ASP A 573 38.23 24.21 -27.93
N VAL A 574 37.24 25.03 -28.28
CA VAL A 574 37.42 26.49 -28.47
C VAL A 574 38.00 27.14 -27.22
N GLY A 575 37.51 26.75 -26.03
CA GLY A 575 37.99 27.29 -24.76
C GLY A 575 39.45 26.92 -24.47
N ARG A 576 39.86 25.69 -24.82
CA ARG A 576 41.23 25.19 -24.64
C ARG A 576 42.22 25.92 -25.56
N VAL A 577 41.90 26.05 -26.84
CA VAL A 577 42.74 26.74 -27.83
C VAL A 577 42.91 28.23 -27.48
N LEU A 578 41.83 28.90 -27.06
CA LEU A 578 41.90 30.30 -26.61
C LEU A 578 42.74 30.46 -25.34
N GLY A 579 42.65 29.51 -24.39
CA GLY A 579 43.48 29.51 -23.19
C GLY A 579 44.97 29.38 -23.48
N GLU A 580 45.34 28.53 -24.44
CA GLU A 580 46.73 28.39 -24.88
C GLU A 580 47.23 29.63 -25.63
N LYS A 581 46.40 30.21 -26.50
CA LYS A 581 46.73 31.45 -27.23
C LYS A 581 46.95 32.62 -26.27
N TRP A 582 46.10 32.77 -25.25
CA TRP A 582 46.29 33.77 -24.21
C TRP A 582 47.56 33.54 -23.38
N LYS A 583 47.94 32.29 -23.08
CA LYS A 583 49.21 32.03 -22.36
C LYS A 583 50.44 32.43 -23.17
N LYS A 584 50.40 32.28 -24.50
CA LYS A 584 51.52 32.62 -25.41
C LYS A 584 51.64 34.11 -25.73
N MET A 585 50.57 34.89 -25.54
CA MET A 585 50.61 36.34 -25.79
C MET A 585 51.53 37.08 -24.82
N SER A 586 52.25 38.07 -25.33
CA SER A 586 53.14 38.94 -24.54
C SER A 586 52.33 39.90 -23.64
N ALA A 587 53.00 40.53 -22.67
CA ALA A 587 52.34 41.52 -21.80
C ALA A 587 51.79 42.71 -22.61
N GLU A 588 52.51 43.13 -23.65
CA GLU A 588 52.10 44.24 -24.54
C GLU A 588 50.85 43.89 -25.35
N GLU A 589 50.70 42.65 -25.78
CA GLU A 589 49.53 42.17 -26.53
C GLU A 589 48.29 41.97 -25.61
N LYS A 590 48.51 41.74 -24.31
CA LYS A 590 47.43 41.59 -23.30
C LYS A 590 46.92 42.93 -22.78
N GLU A 591 47.79 43.95 -22.74
CA GLU A 591 47.49 45.29 -22.25
C GLU A 591 46.17 45.89 -22.77
N PRO A 592 45.82 45.83 -24.07
CA PRO A 592 44.55 46.38 -24.56
C PRO A 592 43.31 45.67 -23.97
N TYR A 593 43.40 44.37 -23.69
CA TYR A 593 42.31 43.60 -23.07
C TYR A 593 42.25 43.82 -21.56
N GLU A 594 43.42 43.97 -20.93
CA GLU A 594 43.52 44.30 -19.50
C GLU A 594 43.05 45.73 -19.22
N ALA A 595 43.31 46.68 -20.13
CA ALA A 595 42.76 48.03 -20.08
C ALA A 595 41.21 48.02 -20.19
N LYS A 596 40.64 47.23 -21.11
CA LYS A 596 39.18 47.04 -21.20
C LYS A 596 38.59 46.42 -19.93
N ALA A 597 39.30 45.44 -19.33
CA ALA A 597 38.88 44.85 -18.06
C ALA A 597 38.97 45.84 -16.89
N ARG A 598 39.97 46.74 -16.88
CA ARG A 598 40.06 47.83 -15.90
C ARG A 598 38.89 48.81 -16.04
N ALA A 599 38.52 49.18 -17.27
CA ALA A 599 37.36 50.03 -17.53
C ALA A 599 36.03 49.36 -17.13
N ASP A 600 35.84 48.08 -17.45
CA ASP A 600 34.63 47.33 -17.11
C ASP A 600 34.49 47.10 -15.60
N LYS A 601 35.61 47.00 -14.88
CA LYS A 601 35.65 46.96 -13.42
C LYS A 601 35.20 48.28 -12.79
N ILE A 602 35.49 49.42 -13.43
CA ILE A 602 34.99 50.73 -13.00
C ILE A 602 33.49 50.82 -13.27
N ARG A 603 33.01 50.46 -14.47
CA ARG A 603 31.57 50.38 -14.80
C ARG A 603 30.80 49.55 -13.77
N TYR A 604 31.24 48.33 -13.48
CA TYR A 604 30.57 47.45 -12.51
C TYR A 604 30.55 48.06 -11.10
N LYS A 605 31.63 48.74 -10.69
CA LYS A 605 31.71 49.42 -9.39
C LYS A 605 30.75 50.60 -9.32
N ASP A 606 30.57 51.32 -10.43
CA ASP A 606 29.65 52.45 -10.49
C ASP A 606 28.19 51.98 -10.54
N GLU A 607 27.87 50.98 -11.37
CA GLU A 607 26.53 50.37 -11.47
C GLU A 607 26.06 49.70 -10.18
N ILE A 608 26.94 48.96 -9.48
CA ILE A 608 26.59 48.34 -8.19
C ILE A 608 26.40 49.42 -7.10
N SER A 609 27.13 50.54 -7.19
CA SER A 609 26.97 51.66 -6.26
C SER A 609 25.66 52.43 -6.49
N GLY A 610 25.19 52.51 -7.73
CA GLY A 610 23.88 53.04 -8.10
C GLY A 610 22.72 52.10 -7.73
N TYR A 611 22.89 50.79 -7.92
CA TYR A 611 21.92 49.76 -7.50
C TYR A 611 21.61 49.84 -6.00
N ASN A 612 22.63 50.05 -5.16
CA ASN A 612 22.47 50.15 -3.71
C ASN A 612 21.85 51.48 -3.22
N LYS A 613 21.66 52.49 -4.08
CA LYS A 613 21.25 53.86 -3.69
C LYS A 613 19.89 54.30 -4.27
N THR A 614 19.20 53.47 -5.04
CA THR A 614 17.89 53.81 -5.61
C THR A 614 16.79 52.99 -4.91
N PRO A 615 15.88 53.59 -4.12
CA PRO A 615 14.66 52.93 -3.73
C PRO A 615 13.71 52.96 -4.93
N GLN A 616 13.53 51.82 -5.59
CA GLN A 616 12.57 51.64 -6.67
C GLN A 616 11.40 50.75 -6.25
N PRO A 617 10.23 50.95 -6.87
CA PRO A 617 8.93 50.72 -6.28
C PRO A 617 8.58 49.23 -6.17
N THR A 618 7.84 48.92 -5.13
CA THR A 618 7.31 47.60 -4.77
C THR A 618 6.49 46.99 -5.91
N ASN A 619 7.10 46.07 -6.66
CA ASN A 619 6.38 44.90 -7.14
C ASN A 619 6.43 43.87 -6.01
N VAL A 620 5.27 43.61 -5.42
CA VAL A 620 5.05 42.70 -4.29
C VAL A 620 5.41 41.28 -4.75
N ASP A 621 6.54 40.77 -4.28
CA ASP A 621 6.95 39.39 -4.41
C ASP A 621 6.34 38.57 -3.27
N SER A 622 5.37 37.71 -3.61
CA SER A 622 4.63 36.82 -2.70
C SER A 622 5.49 35.81 -1.94
N GLY A 623 6.80 35.73 -2.22
CA GLY A 623 7.71 34.76 -1.58
C GLY A 623 8.23 35.15 -0.20
N ASN A 624 8.33 36.45 0.14
CA ASN A 624 8.93 36.86 1.42
C ASN A 624 7.96 36.77 2.61
N GLU A 625 6.66 37.04 2.43
CA GLU A 625 5.68 36.95 3.52
C GLU A 625 5.38 35.49 3.90
N SER A 626 5.27 34.57 2.94
CA SER A 626 4.99 33.16 3.20
C SER A 626 6.08 32.48 4.03
N ASP A 627 7.35 32.83 3.78
CA ASP A 627 8.48 32.29 4.53
C ASP A 627 8.46 32.77 5.98
N THR A 628 8.15 34.05 6.22
CA THR A 628 8.01 34.60 7.59
C THR A 628 6.85 34.00 8.36
N GLN A 629 5.67 33.87 7.74
CA GLN A 629 4.50 33.24 8.37
C GLN A 629 4.75 31.77 8.71
N SER A 630 5.47 31.06 7.85
CA SER A 630 5.87 29.67 8.08
C SER A 630 6.81 29.54 9.30
N GLU A 631 7.79 30.42 9.45
CA GLU A 631 8.69 30.41 10.62
C GLU A 631 7.96 30.73 11.92
N GLU A 632 7.07 31.73 11.91
CA GLU A 632 6.24 32.06 13.08
C GLU A 632 5.31 30.91 13.47
N ALA A 633 4.65 30.27 12.50
CA ALA A 633 3.79 29.12 12.72
C ALA A 633 4.56 27.94 13.33
N LYS A 634 5.80 27.69 12.90
CA LYS A 634 6.66 26.65 13.48
C LYS A 634 7.04 26.95 14.94
N LYS A 635 7.41 28.19 15.23
CA LYS A 635 7.75 28.61 16.60
C LYS A 635 6.55 28.38 17.52
N LEU A 636 5.37 28.79 17.09
CA LEU A 636 4.14 28.61 17.84
C LEU A 636 3.75 27.13 18.01
N ALA A 637 3.97 26.29 17.00
CA ALA A 637 3.75 24.85 17.11
C ALA A 637 4.63 24.23 18.19
N LEU A 638 5.90 24.66 18.28
CA LEU A 638 6.81 24.23 19.36
C LEU A 638 6.39 24.74 20.74
N GLU A 639 5.86 25.96 20.85
CA GLU A 639 5.30 26.49 22.11
C GLU A 639 3.99 25.76 22.51
N THR A 640 3.26 25.26 21.53
CA THR A 640 2.01 24.50 21.70
C THR A 640 2.30 23.05 22.08
N TYR A 641 3.40 22.48 21.64
CA TYR A 641 3.77 21.10 21.94
C TYR A 641 3.84 20.82 23.45
N VAL A 642 3.22 19.73 23.89
CA VAL A 642 3.23 19.29 25.29
C VAL A 642 4.18 18.10 25.44
N PRO A 643 5.31 18.22 26.15
CA PRO A 643 6.28 17.12 26.29
C PRO A 643 5.70 15.85 26.90
N ASN A 644 4.76 15.99 27.84
CA ASN A 644 4.06 14.89 28.52
C ASN A 644 2.60 14.81 28.03
N PRO A 645 2.32 14.20 26.85
CA PRO A 645 0.98 14.13 26.29
C PRO A 645 -0.03 13.33 27.14
N GLU A 646 0.47 12.45 28.00
CA GLU A 646 -0.34 11.60 28.89
C GLU A 646 -1.12 12.44 29.93
N GLU A 647 -0.55 13.54 30.45
CA GLU A 647 -1.23 14.43 31.41
C GLU A 647 -2.52 15.02 30.83
N ILE A 648 -2.50 15.34 29.54
CA ILE A 648 -3.66 15.90 28.84
C ILE A 648 -4.72 14.83 28.60
N SER A 649 -4.26 13.59 28.38
CA SER A 649 -5.14 12.43 28.20
C SER A 649 -5.84 12.08 29.52
N GLU A 650 -5.09 12.10 30.64
CA GLU A 650 -5.63 11.88 32.00
C GLU A 650 -6.57 12.99 32.45
N ASP A 651 -6.26 14.27 32.18
CA ASP A 651 -7.17 15.39 32.46
C ASP A 651 -8.50 15.22 31.74
N LEU A 652 -8.48 14.81 30.47
CA LEU A 652 -9.70 14.53 29.71
C LEU A 652 -10.49 13.38 30.34
N ASN A 653 -9.83 12.27 30.70
CA ASN A 653 -10.49 11.14 31.36
C ASN A 653 -11.15 11.54 32.69
N LEU A 654 -10.47 12.33 33.51
CA LEU A 654 -11.04 12.86 34.76
C LEU A 654 -12.32 13.67 34.50
N HIS A 655 -12.32 14.52 33.48
CA HIS A 655 -13.50 15.30 33.11
C HIS A 655 -14.64 14.43 32.57
N VAL A 656 -14.35 13.37 31.82
CA VAL A 656 -15.35 12.39 31.39
C VAL A 656 -15.98 11.70 32.62
N HIS A 657 -15.16 11.31 33.60
CA HIS A 657 -15.64 10.70 34.83
C HIS A 657 -16.64 11.59 35.58
N LYS A 658 -16.27 12.86 35.80
CA LYS A 658 -17.12 13.85 36.45
C LYS A 658 -18.42 14.10 35.69
N ALA A 659 -18.34 14.30 34.36
CA ALA A 659 -19.52 14.57 33.54
C ALA A 659 -20.53 13.39 33.57
N MET A 660 -20.03 12.16 33.52
CA MET A 660 -20.84 10.94 33.63
C MET A 660 -21.48 10.78 35.01
N GLU A 661 -20.72 11.04 36.09
CA GLU A 661 -21.24 10.96 37.46
C GLU A 661 -22.34 12.01 37.70
N GLU A 662 -22.13 13.25 37.26
CA GLU A 662 -23.15 14.29 37.31
C GLU A 662 -24.40 13.92 36.50
N TYR A 663 -24.21 13.36 35.30
CA TYR A 663 -25.31 12.89 34.46
C TYR A 663 -26.13 11.78 35.14
N GLU A 664 -25.47 10.81 35.78
CA GLU A 664 -26.12 9.72 36.53
C GLU A 664 -26.83 10.23 37.80
N LEU A 665 -26.25 11.19 38.51
CA LEU A 665 -26.86 11.84 39.67
C LEU A 665 -28.12 12.64 39.28
N GLU A 666 -28.14 13.30 38.13
CA GLU A 666 -29.33 14.02 37.65
C GLU A 666 -30.47 13.06 37.24
N LEU A 667 -30.13 11.93 36.63
CA LEU A 667 -31.09 10.86 36.32
C LEU A 667 -31.72 10.27 37.58
N THR A 668 -30.94 10.03 38.63
CA THR A 668 -31.44 9.46 39.90
C THR A 668 -32.22 10.48 40.73
N ASN A 669 -31.80 11.75 40.78
CA ASN A 669 -32.53 12.82 41.46
C ASN A 669 -33.87 13.17 40.79
N SER A 670 -34.01 12.92 39.49
CA SER A 670 -35.30 13.01 38.78
C SER A 670 -36.34 12.00 39.27
N THR A 671 -35.93 10.93 39.97
CA THR A 671 -36.82 9.82 40.40
C THR A 671 -37.21 9.85 41.89
N THR A 672 -36.64 10.74 42.70
CA THR A 672 -36.99 10.83 44.13
C THR A 672 -38.07 11.87 44.41
N ARG A 673 -39.19 11.45 45.01
CA ARG A 673 -40.34 12.29 45.46
C ARG A 673 -39.95 13.52 46.31
N ARG A 674 -38.72 13.57 46.84
CA ARG A 674 -38.22 14.64 47.72
C ARG A 674 -37.96 15.97 46.97
N VAL A 675 -37.68 15.93 45.67
CA VAL A 675 -37.40 17.13 44.84
C VAL A 675 -38.69 17.89 44.46
N LEU A 676 -39.82 17.19 44.33
CA LEU A 676 -41.14 17.81 44.06
C LEU A 676 -41.63 18.74 45.18
N ARG A 677 -41.07 18.62 46.40
CA ARG A 677 -41.54 19.35 47.60
C ARG A 677 -40.78 20.63 47.92
N GLN A 678 -39.66 20.92 47.23
CA GLN A 678 -38.75 22.01 47.62
C GLN A 678 -38.74 23.25 46.71
N GLY A 679 -39.67 23.40 45.76
CA GLY A 679 -39.91 24.69 45.09
C GLY A 679 -38.73 25.33 44.33
N LYS A 680 -37.56 24.69 44.27
CA LYS A 680 -36.46 25.11 43.41
C LYS A 680 -36.86 24.81 41.98
N ARG A 681 -37.05 25.85 41.17
CA ARG A 681 -37.33 25.76 39.72
C ARG A 681 -36.42 24.70 39.09
N ALA A 682 -36.95 23.52 38.86
CA ALA A 682 -36.22 22.41 38.27
C ALA A 682 -35.88 22.81 36.83
N ARG A 683 -34.63 23.20 36.58
CA ARG A 683 -34.05 23.11 35.23
C ARG A 683 -34.17 21.63 34.88
N GLY A 684 -34.88 21.28 33.80
CA GLY A 684 -34.97 19.89 33.36
C GLY A 684 -33.58 19.26 33.22
N PRO A 685 -33.46 17.92 33.35
CA PRO A 685 -32.17 17.24 33.40
C PRO A 685 -31.34 17.51 32.14
N CYS A 686 -30.05 17.79 32.32
CA CYS A 686 -29.13 18.06 31.23
C CYS A 686 -28.92 16.78 30.40
N GLN A 687 -29.30 16.80 29.12
CA GLN A 687 -29.20 15.61 28.26
C GLN A 687 -27.78 15.37 27.70
N ALA A 688 -26.84 16.29 27.93
CA ALA A 688 -25.45 16.14 27.54
C ALA A 688 -24.69 15.23 28.51
N SER A 689 -24.07 14.18 27.96
CA SER A 689 -23.38 13.12 28.69
C SER A 689 -21.85 13.31 28.74
N ASN A 690 -21.26 13.97 27.74
CA ASN A 690 -19.83 14.20 27.64
C ASN A 690 -19.43 15.59 28.22
N PRO A 691 -18.17 15.77 28.67
CA PRO A 691 -17.75 16.99 29.36
C PRO A 691 -17.73 18.25 28.48
N ILE A 692 -17.53 18.10 27.17
CA ILE A 692 -17.47 19.23 26.24
C ILE A 692 -18.87 19.83 26.09
N ASP A 693 -19.87 19.00 25.75
CA ASP A 693 -21.26 19.43 25.59
C ASP A 693 -21.81 19.96 26.91
N ARG A 694 -21.62 19.24 28.01
CA ARG A 694 -22.19 19.57 29.33
C ARG A 694 -21.78 20.97 29.81
N CYS A 695 -20.60 21.44 29.42
CA CYS A 695 -20.08 22.76 29.77
C CYS A 695 -20.93 23.93 29.23
N TRP A 696 -21.53 23.79 28.02
CA TRP A 696 -22.26 24.88 27.37
C TRP A 696 -23.69 24.53 26.96
N ARG A 697 -23.94 23.31 26.50
CA ARG A 697 -25.13 22.89 25.74
C ARG A 697 -26.43 22.97 26.54
N CYS A 698 -26.38 22.52 27.80
CA CYS A 698 -27.54 22.48 28.70
C CYS A 698 -28.03 23.85 29.20
N ARG A 699 -27.43 24.96 28.73
CA ARG A 699 -27.82 26.31 29.12
C ARG A 699 -28.75 26.91 28.06
N ARG A 700 -29.97 27.26 28.48
CA ARG A 700 -30.98 27.93 27.61
C ARG A 700 -30.50 29.24 26.98
N ASN A 701 -29.56 29.93 27.62
CA ASN A 701 -29.04 31.22 27.19
C ASN A 701 -27.76 31.10 26.33
N TRP A 702 -27.46 29.94 25.75
CA TRP A 702 -26.29 29.76 24.88
C TRP A 702 -26.25 30.78 23.73
N ALA A 703 -27.40 31.21 23.22
CA ALA A 703 -27.49 32.21 22.15
C ALA A 703 -27.04 33.61 22.61
N ASN A 704 -27.23 33.94 23.90
CA ASN A 704 -26.79 35.20 24.51
C ASN A 704 -25.35 35.12 25.03
N ASP A 705 -24.83 33.91 25.25
CA ASP A 705 -23.48 33.64 25.75
C ASP A 705 -22.78 32.61 24.84
N ARG A 706 -22.69 32.95 23.55
CA ARG A 706 -22.08 32.08 22.53
C ARG A 706 -20.62 31.76 22.84
N PHE A 707 -19.93 32.75 23.40
CA PHE A 707 -18.52 32.72 23.78
C PHE A 707 -18.18 31.68 24.84
N ARG A 708 -19.14 31.23 25.66
CA ARG A 708 -18.90 30.13 26.61
C ARG A 708 -18.35 28.87 25.94
N LEU A 709 -18.77 28.59 24.70
CA LEU A 709 -18.29 27.42 23.94
C LEU A 709 -16.76 27.34 23.91
N ALA A 710 -16.08 28.47 23.68
CA ALA A 710 -14.62 28.54 23.56
C ALA A 710 -13.86 28.16 24.86
N ARG A 711 -14.57 28.03 26.00
CA ARG A 711 -13.99 27.59 27.28
C ARG A 711 -14.22 26.10 27.56
N CYS A 712 -14.93 25.42 26.67
CA CYS A 712 -15.35 24.03 26.86
C CYS A 712 -14.47 23.02 26.10
N SER A 713 -13.54 23.49 25.27
CA SER A 713 -12.59 22.63 24.58
C SER A 713 -11.75 21.82 25.57
N LYS A 714 -11.47 20.57 25.22
CA LYS A 714 -10.65 19.63 25.99
C LYS A 714 -9.64 18.93 25.09
N GLY A 715 -8.67 18.23 25.67
CA GLY A 715 -7.60 17.56 24.93
C GLY A 715 -6.49 18.52 24.49
N PHE A 716 -5.82 18.20 23.39
CA PHE A 716 -4.71 19.01 22.87
C PHE A 716 -5.16 20.38 22.34
N GLY A 717 -6.37 20.47 21.77
CA GLY A 717 -7.01 21.71 21.32
C GLY A 717 -7.63 22.58 22.42
N ARG A 718 -7.41 22.27 23.71
CA ARG A 718 -8.01 23.03 24.85
C ARG A 718 -7.66 24.52 24.90
N ARG A 719 -6.57 24.93 24.24
CA ARG A 719 -6.14 26.34 24.13
C ARG A 719 -6.80 27.09 22.96
N ALA A 720 -7.55 26.40 22.11
CA ALA A 720 -8.32 27.03 21.04
C ALA A 720 -9.47 27.85 21.64
N THR A 721 -9.29 29.17 21.68
CA THR A 721 -10.29 30.17 22.07
C THR A 721 -11.02 30.79 20.89
N GLY A 722 -10.51 30.60 19.65
CA GLY A 722 -11.11 31.13 18.44
C GLY A 722 -11.25 32.65 18.47
N GLY A 723 -12.42 33.13 18.07
CA GLY A 723 -12.82 34.54 18.10
C GLY A 723 -13.26 35.07 19.47
N LEU A 724 -12.94 34.41 20.58
CA LEU A 724 -13.37 34.81 21.92
C LEU A 724 -12.98 36.27 22.24
N GLY A 725 -13.99 37.09 22.57
CA GLY A 725 -13.80 38.52 22.88
C GLY A 725 -13.70 39.43 21.65
N GLY A 726 -13.75 38.86 20.44
CA GLY A 726 -13.91 39.62 19.20
C GLY A 726 -15.38 40.01 18.94
N PRO A 727 -15.63 40.92 17.99
CA PRO A 727 -16.99 41.23 17.56
C PRO A 727 -17.69 40.03 16.93
N ILE A 728 -19.01 39.98 17.06
CA ILE A 728 -19.85 39.01 16.37
C ILE A 728 -20.11 39.50 14.95
N TYR A 729 -19.76 38.68 13.97
CA TYR A 729 -20.07 38.92 12.56
C TYR A 729 -21.19 37.99 12.13
N VAL A 730 -22.19 38.53 11.44
CA VAL A 730 -23.36 37.77 10.98
C VAL A 730 -23.29 37.60 9.47
N VAL A 731 -23.12 36.36 9.01
CA VAL A 731 -23.25 35.99 7.61
C VAL A 731 -24.71 36.10 7.21
N THR A 732 -24.96 36.87 6.16
CA THR A 732 -26.30 37.16 5.62
C THR A 732 -26.45 36.73 4.17
N ASP A 733 -25.34 36.59 3.44
CA ASP A 733 -25.30 36.18 2.04
C ASP A 733 -24.52 34.86 1.90
N PRO A 734 -25.14 33.80 1.34
CA PRO A 734 -24.47 32.52 1.08
C PRO A 734 -23.58 32.53 -0.19
N SER A 735 -23.55 33.62 -0.95
CA SER A 735 -22.79 33.69 -2.20
C SER A 735 -21.27 33.73 -1.99
N ASP A 736 -20.53 33.21 -2.97
CA ASP A 736 -19.06 33.17 -3.00
C ASP A 736 -18.52 33.60 -4.38
N LYS A 737 -19.02 34.73 -4.89
CA LYS A 737 -18.78 35.17 -6.29
C LYS A 737 -17.42 35.83 -6.48
N ASP A 738 -17.01 36.70 -5.57
CA ASP A 738 -15.74 37.42 -5.64
C ASP A 738 -14.72 36.80 -4.67
N LEU A 739 -13.75 36.11 -5.24
CA LEU A 739 -12.71 35.38 -4.50
C LEU A 739 -11.57 36.28 -4.03
N ALA A 740 -11.31 37.37 -4.76
CA ALA A 740 -10.23 38.30 -4.47
C ALA A 740 -10.70 39.43 -3.54
N ASN A 741 -11.92 39.91 -3.71
CA ASN A 741 -12.55 40.96 -2.91
C ASN A 741 -13.93 40.50 -2.41
N PRO A 742 -13.98 39.53 -1.47
CA PRO A 742 -15.24 39.02 -0.96
C PRO A 742 -16.14 40.13 -0.42
N THR A 743 -17.43 40.04 -0.71
CA THR A 743 -18.42 41.06 -0.36
C THR A 743 -18.76 41.01 1.13
N PRO A 744 -18.90 42.15 1.82
CA PRO A 744 -19.43 42.19 3.18
C PRO A 744 -20.80 41.51 3.25
N GLY A 745 -21.03 40.73 4.31
CA GLY A 745 -22.18 39.85 4.46
C GLY A 745 -21.91 38.38 4.14
N THR A 746 -20.84 38.05 3.39
CA THR A 746 -20.47 36.66 3.05
C THR A 746 -19.60 35.99 4.10
N LEU A 747 -19.50 34.66 4.01
CA LEU A 747 -18.60 33.85 4.85
C LEU A 747 -17.13 34.10 4.52
N ARG A 748 -16.76 34.18 3.23
CA ARG A 748 -15.36 34.43 2.80
C ARG A 748 -14.84 35.75 3.34
N TYR A 749 -15.66 36.81 3.27
CA TYR A 749 -15.28 38.10 3.82
C TYR A 749 -14.94 37.99 5.31
N ALA A 750 -15.74 37.28 6.09
CA ALA A 750 -15.55 37.14 7.53
C ALA A 750 -14.31 36.30 7.89
N ALA A 751 -14.12 35.18 7.18
CA ALA A 751 -13.05 34.21 7.45
C ALA A 751 -11.64 34.79 7.23
N THR A 752 -11.48 35.73 6.29
CA THR A 752 -10.17 36.32 5.96
C THR A 752 -9.84 37.62 6.72
N ARG A 753 -10.73 38.12 7.61
CA ARG A 753 -10.49 39.36 8.37
C ARG A 753 -9.34 39.23 9.37
N LYS A 754 -8.64 40.34 9.62
CA LYS A 754 -7.69 40.41 10.75
C LYS A 754 -8.39 40.42 12.11
N GLY A 755 -7.70 39.84 13.09
CA GLY A 755 -8.10 39.85 14.50
C GLY A 755 -9.21 38.86 14.84
N LYS A 756 -9.61 38.88 16.12
CA LYS A 756 -10.61 37.98 16.69
C LYS A 756 -11.98 38.24 16.07
N LEU A 757 -12.64 37.20 15.56
CA LEU A 757 -13.99 37.33 15.02
C LEU A 757 -14.83 36.08 15.31
N TRP A 758 -16.06 36.30 15.80
CA TRP A 758 -17.02 35.22 16.01
C TRP A 758 -18.10 35.27 14.94
N ILE A 759 -18.02 34.33 14.00
CA ILE A 759 -18.84 34.28 12.80
C ILE A 759 -20.07 33.42 13.08
N ILE A 760 -21.26 34.00 12.93
CA ILE A 760 -22.55 33.32 13.05
C ILE A 760 -23.36 33.51 11.77
N PHE A 761 -24.49 32.81 11.67
CA PHE A 761 -25.34 32.81 10.48
C PHE A 761 -26.73 33.35 10.83
N LYS A 762 -27.24 34.28 10.00
CA LYS A 762 -28.55 34.91 10.23
C LYS A 762 -29.70 33.92 10.07
N THR A 763 -29.61 33.06 9.07
CA THR A 763 -30.62 32.06 8.70
C THR A 763 -29.94 30.76 8.29
N SER A 764 -30.72 29.69 8.19
CA SER A 764 -30.29 28.45 7.53
C SER A 764 -29.86 28.75 6.09
N MET A 765 -28.72 28.23 5.68
CA MET A 765 -28.17 28.51 4.36
C MET A 765 -27.34 27.34 3.82
N VAL A 766 -27.36 27.19 2.49
CA VAL A 766 -26.49 26.29 1.75
C VAL A 766 -25.46 27.15 1.01
N ILE A 767 -24.19 26.98 1.36
CA ILE A 767 -23.06 27.72 0.82
C ILE A 767 -22.31 26.80 -0.14
N THR A 768 -22.17 27.23 -1.38
CA THR A 768 -21.36 26.55 -2.39
C THR A 768 -20.11 27.38 -2.66
N LEU A 769 -19.01 26.97 -2.05
CA LEU A 769 -17.72 27.64 -2.20
C LEU A 769 -17.16 27.38 -3.61
N GLN A 770 -16.82 28.46 -4.33
CA GLN A 770 -16.30 28.34 -5.70
C GLN A 770 -14.85 27.85 -5.72
N GLN A 771 -14.08 28.20 -4.68
CA GLN A 771 -12.71 27.75 -4.42
C GLN A 771 -12.49 27.60 -2.91
N GLU A 772 -11.36 27.01 -2.50
CA GLU A 772 -11.02 26.79 -1.08
C GLU A 772 -11.26 28.03 -0.22
N LEU A 773 -11.89 27.85 0.93
CA LEU A 773 -12.09 28.93 1.90
C LEU A 773 -10.93 28.98 2.88
N MET A 774 -10.05 29.96 2.70
CA MET A 774 -8.95 30.25 3.60
C MET A 774 -9.47 30.90 4.89
N ILE A 775 -9.18 30.28 6.03
CA ILE A 775 -9.58 30.78 7.35
C ILE A 775 -8.34 31.35 8.05
N SER A 776 -8.38 32.64 8.38
CA SER A 776 -7.33 33.33 9.13
C SER A 776 -7.33 32.97 10.63
N SER A 777 -6.26 33.31 11.35
CA SER A 777 -6.16 33.11 12.81
C SER A 777 -7.27 33.80 13.60
N ASP A 778 -7.50 33.31 14.83
CA ASP A 778 -8.44 33.90 15.80
C ASP A 778 -9.91 33.94 15.33
N LYS A 779 -10.36 32.86 14.67
CA LYS A 779 -11.73 32.75 14.15
C LYS A 779 -12.53 31.68 14.88
N THR A 780 -13.80 31.99 15.10
CA THR A 780 -14.81 30.97 15.40
C THR A 780 -15.86 31.00 14.31
N ILE A 781 -16.10 29.88 13.64
CA ILE A 781 -17.25 29.68 12.76
C ILE A 781 -18.27 28.86 13.55
N ASP A 782 -19.39 29.49 13.91
CA ASP A 782 -20.42 28.93 14.81
C ASP A 782 -21.76 28.82 14.08
N GLY A 783 -22.09 27.61 13.65
CA GLY A 783 -23.34 27.28 12.98
C GLY A 783 -24.56 27.16 13.91
N ARG A 784 -24.44 27.38 15.23
CA ARG A 784 -25.59 27.22 16.14
C ARG A 784 -26.66 28.27 15.88
N GLY A 785 -27.91 27.84 15.84
CA GLY A 785 -29.08 28.70 15.56
C GLY A 785 -29.53 28.70 14.11
N ALA A 786 -28.77 28.05 13.21
CA ALA A 786 -29.09 27.93 11.79
C ALA A 786 -28.68 26.56 11.26
N ASN A 787 -29.37 26.06 10.22
CA ASN A 787 -28.88 24.89 9.47
C ASN A 787 -27.92 25.35 8.38
N VAL A 788 -26.63 25.29 8.65
CA VAL A 788 -25.56 25.73 7.73
C VAL A 788 -24.95 24.53 7.05
N GLN A 789 -25.01 24.51 5.71
CA GLN A 789 -24.46 23.45 4.88
C GLN A 789 -23.43 24.01 3.91
N ILE A 790 -22.22 23.48 3.89
CA ILE A 790 -21.22 23.73 2.85
C ILE A 790 -21.27 22.54 1.89
N LYS A 791 -21.71 22.77 0.64
CA LYS A 791 -22.05 21.67 -0.26
C LYS A 791 -21.81 21.97 -1.75
N GLY A 792 -21.31 20.97 -2.49
CA GLY A 792 -21.18 21.01 -3.95
C GLY A 792 -20.04 21.91 -4.45
N GLY A 793 -19.15 22.33 -3.55
CA GLY A 793 -18.06 23.27 -3.80
C GLY A 793 -16.75 22.81 -3.18
N ALA A 794 -15.82 23.74 -2.96
CA ALA A 794 -14.57 23.45 -2.26
C ALA A 794 -14.74 23.39 -0.72
N GLY A 795 -13.71 22.90 -0.03
CA GLY A 795 -13.67 22.77 1.43
C GLY A 795 -13.09 23.96 2.19
N LEU A 796 -12.81 23.73 3.47
CA LEU A 796 -12.22 24.69 4.41
C LEU A 796 -10.72 24.46 4.57
N THR A 797 -9.91 25.51 4.47
CA THR A 797 -8.45 25.42 4.56
C THR A 797 -7.90 26.35 5.63
N MET A 798 -7.15 25.79 6.57
CA MET A 798 -6.47 26.49 7.66
C MET A 798 -4.96 26.31 7.47
N GLN A 799 -4.29 27.35 6.97
CA GLN A 799 -2.87 27.29 6.60
C GLN A 799 -2.08 28.37 7.34
N PHE A 800 -1.03 27.97 8.07
CA PHE A 800 -0.19 28.87 8.88
C PHE A 800 -0.98 29.66 9.94
N VAL A 801 -2.07 29.09 10.45
CA VAL A 801 -2.96 29.79 11.38
C VAL A 801 -2.92 29.24 12.79
N ASN A 802 -3.38 30.08 13.71
CA ASN A 802 -3.51 29.75 15.12
C ASN A 802 -4.92 30.06 15.62
N ASN A 803 -5.36 29.30 16.63
CA ASN A 803 -6.50 29.66 17.44
C ASN A 803 -7.80 29.76 16.62
N VAL A 804 -8.21 28.64 16.03
CA VAL A 804 -9.43 28.55 15.19
C VAL A 804 -10.39 27.52 15.75
N ILE A 805 -11.69 27.84 15.76
CA ILE A 805 -12.78 26.95 16.15
C ILE A 805 -13.76 26.84 14.97
N VAL A 806 -14.06 25.62 14.54
CA VAL A 806 -15.11 25.34 13.55
C VAL A 806 -16.16 24.46 14.20
N HIS A 807 -17.36 24.99 14.36
CA HIS A 807 -18.41 24.38 15.17
C HIS A 807 -19.78 24.36 14.49
N ASN A 808 -20.47 23.22 14.58
CA ASN A 808 -21.87 23.04 14.19
C ASN A 808 -22.19 23.24 12.69
N LEU A 809 -21.35 22.73 11.78
CA LEU A 809 -21.56 22.81 10.33
C LEU A 809 -21.81 21.44 9.70
N ARG A 810 -22.54 21.41 8.60
CA ARG A 810 -22.68 20.23 7.73
C ARG A 810 -21.85 20.44 6.48
N ILE A 811 -20.88 19.58 6.19
CA ILE A 811 -20.00 19.69 5.03
C ILE A 811 -20.14 18.40 4.21
N SER A 812 -20.54 18.51 2.94
CA SER A 812 -20.75 17.33 2.11
C SER A 812 -20.60 17.58 0.62
N LYS A 813 -20.31 16.54 -0.18
CA LYS A 813 -20.17 16.67 -1.64
C LYS A 813 -19.13 17.72 -2.02
N ILE A 814 -17.97 17.68 -1.36
CA ILE A 814 -16.85 18.56 -1.65
C ILE A 814 -16.13 18.03 -2.89
N VAL A 815 -15.77 18.94 -3.79
CA VAL A 815 -15.13 18.65 -5.07
C VAL A 815 -13.87 19.47 -5.23
N ALA A 816 -12.86 18.90 -5.89
CA ALA A 816 -11.65 19.57 -6.28
C ALA A 816 -11.97 20.72 -7.24
N LYS A 817 -11.36 21.89 -7.00
CA LYS A 817 -11.48 23.08 -7.84
C LYS A 817 -10.12 23.43 -8.41
N SER A 818 -10.12 24.08 -9.57
CA SER A 818 -8.93 24.40 -10.37
C SER A 818 -7.90 25.29 -9.67
N GLY A 819 -8.26 25.93 -8.55
CA GLY A 819 -7.49 27.01 -7.96
C GLY A 819 -7.66 28.32 -8.73
N GLY A 820 -6.79 29.28 -8.47
CA GLY A 820 -6.81 30.63 -9.05
C GLY A 820 -6.35 31.70 -8.06
N MET A 821 -6.63 32.97 -8.37
CA MET A 821 -6.38 34.09 -7.46
C MET A 821 -7.45 34.12 -6.36
N ILE A 822 -7.04 33.83 -5.13
CA ILE A 822 -7.93 33.72 -3.98
C ILE A 822 -7.39 34.59 -2.85
N ARG A 823 -8.28 35.32 -2.17
CA ARG A 823 -7.93 36.02 -0.93
C ARG A 823 -7.65 34.99 0.17
N ASP A 824 -6.39 34.89 0.58
CA ASP A 824 -5.93 33.97 1.63
C ASP A 824 -5.83 34.63 3.01
N SER A 825 -5.62 35.95 3.04
CA SER A 825 -5.60 36.77 4.25
C SER A 825 -6.25 38.13 3.98
N PHE A 826 -6.26 39.01 4.98
CA PHE A 826 -6.90 40.31 4.83
C PHE A 826 -6.20 41.20 3.79
N ASP A 827 -4.87 41.17 3.75
CA ASP A 827 -4.06 42.07 2.91
C ASP A 827 -3.46 41.39 1.68
N HIS A 828 -3.68 40.07 1.52
CA HIS A 828 -3.05 39.29 0.47
C HIS A 828 -4.07 38.48 -0.35
N VAL A 829 -3.81 38.44 -1.65
CA VAL A 829 -4.53 37.61 -2.63
C VAL A 829 -3.46 36.81 -3.34
N GLY A 830 -3.44 35.51 -3.08
CA GLY A 830 -2.44 34.58 -3.59
C GLY A 830 -2.97 33.74 -4.74
N PHE A 831 -2.06 33.32 -5.61
CA PHE A 831 -2.36 32.26 -6.58
C PHE A 831 -2.32 30.89 -5.88
N ARG A 832 -3.40 30.13 -6.02
CA ARG A 832 -3.56 28.78 -5.47
C ARG A 832 -3.66 27.76 -6.59
N THR A 833 -3.00 26.62 -6.42
CA THR A 833 -3.11 25.47 -7.33
C THR A 833 -4.44 24.75 -7.13
N ARG A 834 -4.68 23.70 -7.93
CA ARG A 834 -5.82 22.81 -7.75
C ARG A 834 -5.90 22.33 -6.30
N SER A 835 -7.10 22.40 -5.73
CA SER A 835 -7.39 21.86 -4.40
C SER A 835 -7.57 20.35 -4.45
N ASP A 836 -7.19 19.65 -3.38
CA ASP A 836 -7.30 18.18 -3.32
C ASP A 836 -8.77 17.71 -3.26
N GLY A 837 -9.65 18.52 -2.67
CA GLY A 837 -11.08 18.20 -2.54
C GLY A 837 -11.48 17.70 -1.15
N ASP A 838 -10.67 18.00 -0.14
CA ASP A 838 -10.95 17.69 1.26
C ASP A 838 -12.04 18.58 1.85
N ALA A 839 -12.80 18.07 2.83
CA ALA A 839 -13.76 18.91 3.55
C ALA A 839 -13.09 19.91 4.50
N VAL A 840 -12.06 19.49 5.24
CA VAL A 840 -11.28 20.35 6.14
C VAL A 840 -9.79 19.99 6.05
N SER A 841 -8.96 20.94 5.63
CA SER A 841 -7.50 20.78 5.57
C SER A 841 -6.81 21.73 6.55
N ILE A 842 -5.95 21.19 7.40
CA ILE A 842 -5.15 21.91 8.40
C ILE A 842 -3.67 21.72 8.06
N TYR A 843 -3.01 22.82 7.71
CA TYR A 843 -1.62 22.85 7.27
C TYR A 843 -0.80 23.75 8.19
N GLN A 844 0.26 23.20 8.79
CA GLN A 844 1.21 23.91 9.65
C GLN A 844 0.53 24.90 10.62
N SER A 845 -0.51 24.45 11.31
CA SER A 845 -1.37 25.29 12.14
C SER A 845 -1.46 24.77 13.58
N SER A 846 -1.76 25.66 14.52
CA SER A 846 -1.75 25.35 15.97
C SER A 846 -3.03 25.75 16.69
N ASN A 847 -3.37 25.05 17.78
CA ASN A 847 -4.54 25.35 18.63
C ASN A 847 -5.85 25.43 17.82
N ILE A 848 -6.21 24.31 17.17
CA ILE A 848 -7.41 24.20 16.35
C ILE A 848 -8.43 23.28 17.02
N TRP A 849 -9.70 23.64 16.97
CA TRP A 849 -10.79 22.82 17.48
C TRP A 849 -11.90 22.66 16.45
N ILE A 850 -12.08 21.41 16.01
CA ILE A 850 -13.17 20.98 15.13
C ILE A 850 -14.21 20.29 16.00
N ASP A 851 -15.43 20.81 16.04
CA ASP A 851 -16.47 20.31 16.96
C ASP A 851 -17.86 20.25 16.32
N HIS A 852 -18.63 19.19 16.57
CA HIS A 852 -20.00 19.06 16.07
C HIS A 852 -20.15 19.24 14.55
N LEU A 853 -19.19 18.73 13.77
CA LEU A 853 -19.31 18.73 12.30
C LEU A 853 -19.99 17.46 11.80
N SER A 854 -20.84 17.58 10.79
CA SER A 854 -21.33 16.44 10.02
C SER A 854 -20.63 16.41 8.66
N LEU A 855 -19.79 15.40 8.44
CA LEU A 855 -18.92 15.29 7.26
C LEU A 855 -19.31 14.05 6.44
N SER A 856 -19.42 14.18 5.12
CA SER A 856 -19.72 13.04 4.23
C SER A 856 -19.40 13.32 2.77
N GLN A 857 -19.06 12.27 2.00
CA GLN A 857 -18.96 12.33 0.53
C GLN A 857 -18.06 13.47 -0.02
N SER A 858 -16.80 13.58 0.41
CA SER A 858 -15.79 14.42 -0.28
C SER A 858 -15.13 13.67 -1.44
N GLU A 859 -14.43 14.38 -2.33
CA GLU A 859 -13.68 13.81 -3.46
C GLU A 859 -12.40 13.08 -2.99
N ASP A 860 -11.61 13.70 -2.09
CA ASP A 860 -10.41 13.09 -1.49
C ASP A 860 -10.64 12.67 -0.04
N GLY A 861 -10.26 13.49 0.96
CA GLY A 861 -10.45 13.21 2.40
C GLY A 861 -11.58 14.00 3.09
N LEU A 862 -11.97 13.63 4.31
CA LEU A 862 -12.83 14.51 5.15
C LEU A 862 -12.00 15.50 5.97
N VAL A 863 -10.99 15.00 6.70
CA VAL A 863 -10.16 15.84 7.57
C VAL A 863 -8.69 15.49 7.45
N ASP A 864 -7.90 16.46 7.00
CA ASP A 864 -6.46 16.33 6.82
C ASP A 864 -5.71 17.27 7.76
N VAL A 865 -4.74 16.73 8.51
CA VAL A 865 -3.89 17.48 9.45
C VAL A 865 -2.44 17.17 9.14
N ILE A 866 -1.71 18.14 8.58
CA ILE A 866 -0.41 17.89 7.96
C ILE A 866 0.62 19.00 8.28
N GLN A 867 1.90 18.70 8.01
CA GLN A 867 3.00 19.65 7.96
C GLN A 867 3.30 20.37 9.29
N GLY A 868 3.42 19.61 10.37
CA GLY A 868 3.80 20.11 11.69
C GLY A 868 2.66 20.75 12.47
N SER A 869 1.41 20.52 12.06
CA SER A 869 0.23 20.99 12.78
C SER A 869 0.11 20.30 14.14
N THR A 870 -0.24 21.03 15.20
CA THR A 870 -0.28 20.48 16.57
C THR A 870 -1.26 21.21 17.50
N GLY A 871 -1.60 20.61 18.64
CA GLY A 871 -2.56 21.18 19.57
C GLY A 871 -3.98 21.16 19.00
N ILE A 872 -4.43 20.02 18.50
CA ILE A 872 -5.71 19.92 17.78
C ILE A 872 -6.67 19.00 18.54
N THR A 873 -7.93 19.38 18.62
CA THR A 873 -9.02 18.52 19.09
C THR A 873 -10.07 18.39 17.99
N ILE A 874 -10.45 17.16 17.67
CA ILE A 874 -11.57 16.81 16.80
C ILE A 874 -12.59 16.10 17.67
N SER A 875 -13.70 16.77 17.98
CA SER A 875 -14.70 16.27 18.91
C SER A 875 -16.13 16.30 18.41
N ASN A 876 -16.97 15.41 18.94
CA ASN A 876 -18.41 15.38 18.68
C ASN A 876 -18.80 15.39 17.19
N CYS A 877 -17.94 14.97 16.27
CA CYS A 877 -18.21 14.97 14.84
C CYS A 877 -18.91 13.68 14.41
N HIS A 878 -19.75 13.77 13.39
CA HIS A 878 -20.42 12.64 12.76
C HIS A 878 -19.94 12.48 11.32
N MET A 879 -19.33 11.34 11.02
CA MET A 879 -18.72 11.06 9.72
C MET A 879 -19.39 9.85 9.09
N THR A 880 -19.78 9.95 7.81
CA THR A 880 -20.46 8.86 7.08
C THR A 880 -20.11 8.86 5.58
N LYS A 881 -20.33 7.71 4.92
CA LYS A 881 -20.31 7.57 3.44
C LYS A 881 -19.07 8.17 2.78
N HIS A 882 -17.89 7.66 3.13
CA HIS A 882 -16.62 8.17 2.60
C HIS A 882 -15.49 7.14 2.70
N ASN A 883 -14.52 7.20 1.80
CA ASN A 883 -13.41 6.25 1.76
C ASN A 883 -12.31 6.63 2.78
N ASP A 884 -11.67 7.77 2.55
CA ASP A 884 -10.48 8.22 3.26
C ASP A 884 -10.86 9.26 4.33
N VAL A 885 -11.21 8.79 5.53
CA VAL A 885 -11.89 9.64 6.52
C VAL A 885 -11.00 10.74 7.10
N MET A 886 -9.89 10.36 7.72
CA MET A 886 -9.04 11.30 8.46
C MET A 886 -7.56 10.94 8.34
N LEU A 887 -6.77 11.85 7.77
CA LEU A 887 -5.33 11.71 7.64
C LEU A 887 -4.59 12.66 8.60
N LEU A 888 -3.79 12.08 9.49
CA LEU A 888 -2.94 12.81 10.41
C LEU A 888 -1.48 12.57 10.02
N GLY A 889 -0.89 13.52 9.29
CA GLY A 889 0.44 13.48 8.69
C GLY A 889 0.41 12.90 7.28
N ALA A 890 0.81 13.68 6.27
CA ALA A 890 0.68 13.32 4.84
C ALA A 890 1.78 12.37 4.35
N SER A 891 3.02 12.55 4.83
CA SER A 891 4.21 11.94 4.23
C SER A 891 5.03 11.13 5.23
N ASP A 892 5.47 9.95 4.79
CA ASP A 892 6.35 9.07 5.54
C ASP A 892 7.79 9.62 5.66
N SER A 893 8.15 10.64 4.88
CA SER A 893 9.49 11.27 4.89
C SER A 893 9.56 12.58 5.67
N PHE A 894 8.43 13.14 6.07
CA PHE A 894 8.38 14.44 6.74
C PHE A 894 8.45 14.28 8.26
N SER A 895 9.67 14.28 8.82
CA SER A 895 9.89 14.15 10.26
C SER A 895 9.40 15.35 11.10
N GLY A 896 8.97 16.43 10.46
CA GLY A 896 8.38 17.59 11.15
C GLY A 896 7.06 17.27 11.83
N ASP A 897 6.36 16.22 11.43
CA ASP A 897 5.09 15.79 12.05
C ASP A 897 5.27 15.09 13.41
N LYS A 898 6.52 14.88 13.89
CA LYS A 898 6.76 14.31 15.24
C LYS A 898 6.19 15.16 16.38
N ILE A 899 6.05 16.47 16.16
CA ILE A 899 5.45 17.38 17.15
C ILE A 899 3.92 17.38 17.11
N MET A 900 3.30 16.67 16.16
CA MET A 900 1.85 16.64 16.02
C MET A 900 1.21 15.97 17.23
N GLN A 901 0.23 16.64 17.83
CA GLN A 901 -0.55 16.14 18.95
C GLN A 901 -2.04 16.41 18.71
N VAL A 902 -2.80 15.34 18.55
CA VAL A 902 -4.23 15.39 18.19
C VAL A 902 -5.08 14.57 19.15
N THR A 903 -6.19 15.14 19.60
CA THR A 903 -7.23 14.43 20.36
C THR A 903 -8.42 14.17 19.44
N VAL A 904 -8.80 12.90 19.29
CA VAL A 904 -10.02 12.46 18.58
C VAL A 904 -10.97 11.91 19.64
N ALA A 905 -12.00 12.67 20.00
CA ALA A 905 -12.88 12.35 21.14
C ALA A 905 -14.37 12.49 20.86
N PHE A 906 -15.19 11.57 21.36
CA PHE A 906 -16.66 11.65 21.26
C PHE A 906 -17.22 11.72 19.82
N ASN A 907 -16.45 11.27 18.83
CA ASN A 907 -16.91 11.22 17.44
C ASN A 907 -17.73 9.95 17.17
N HIS A 908 -18.66 10.05 16.23
CA HIS A 908 -19.40 8.91 15.72
C HIS A 908 -18.96 8.60 14.28
N PHE A 909 -18.36 7.42 14.11
CA PHE A 909 -17.97 6.87 12.82
C PHE A 909 -19.07 5.91 12.34
N GLY A 910 -19.93 6.46 11.47
CA GLY A 910 -21.17 5.81 11.03
C GLY A 910 -21.01 4.94 9.79
N GLN A 911 -22.13 4.72 9.09
CA GLN A 911 -22.20 3.81 7.94
C GLN A 911 -21.45 4.31 6.71
N GLY A 912 -20.87 3.36 5.96
CA GLY A 912 -20.26 3.60 4.66
C GLY A 912 -18.88 4.23 4.74
N LEU A 913 -18.17 4.04 5.86
CA LEU A 913 -16.78 4.45 6.00
C LEU A 913 -15.86 3.27 5.63
N ILE A 914 -14.85 3.49 4.80
CA ILE A 914 -13.95 2.41 4.39
C ILE A 914 -12.76 2.29 5.34
N GLN A 915 -12.03 3.39 5.57
CA GLN A 915 -10.75 3.39 6.32
C GLN A 915 -10.37 4.76 6.92
N ARG A 916 -9.22 4.81 7.61
CA ARG A 916 -8.55 6.02 8.14
C ARG A 916 -9.34 6.78 9.23
N MET A 917 -9.69 6.11 10.32
CA MET A 917 -10.42 6.70 11.46
C MET A 917 -9.64 6.61 12.79
N PRO A 918 -8.48 7.28 12.97
CA PRO A 918 -7.69 8.00 11.98
C PRO A 918 -6.61 7.12 11.32
N ARG A 919 -5.95 7.63 10.27
CA ARG A 919 -4.65 7.14 9.80
C ARG A 919 -3.55 8.11 10.20
N VAL A 920 -2.56 7.64 10.95
CA VAL A 920 -1.58 8.50 11.63
C VAL A 920 -0.15 8.24 11.17
N ARG A 921 0.64 9.31 11.08
CA ARG A 921 2.10 9.26 10.88
C ARG A 921 2.82 10.10 11.92
N TRP A 922 3.93 9.56 12.46
CA TRP A 922 4.85 10.21 13.41
C TRP A 922 4.29 10.62 14.78
N GLY A 923 3.31 11.54 14.82
CA GLY A 923 2.88 12.24 16.03
C GLY A 923 2.19 11.39 17.09
N PHE A 924 1.69 12.06 18.12
CA PHE A 924 0.91 11.48 19.20
C PHE A 924 -0.59 11.72 18.98
N VAL A 925 -1.39 10.65 19.01
CA VAL A 925 -2.85 10.74 18.86
C VAL A 925 -3.56 10.03 20.00
N HIS A 926 -4.42 10.78 20.69
CA HIS A 926 -5.31 10.25 21.72
C HIS A 926 -6.70 10.04 21.13
N VAL A 927 -7.09 8.77 20.98
CA VAL A 927 -8.39 8.34 20.46
C VAL A 927 -9.24 7.87 21.65
N VAL A 928 -10.23 8.66 22.07
CA VAL A 928 -10.96 8.41 23.32
C VAL A 928 -12.47 8.52 23.21
N ASN A 929 -13.19 7.53 23.74
CA ASN A 929 -14.65 7.50 23.81
C ASN A 929 -15.38 7.80 22.47
N ASN A 930 -14.83 7.33 21.35
CA ASN A 930 -15.48 7.35 20.04
C ASN A 930 -16.29 6.06 19.81
N ASP A 931 -17.31 6.13 18.95
CA ASP A 931 -18.17 5.01 18.59
C ASP A 931 -18.02 4.66 17.11
N TYR A 932 -17.42 3.48 16.86
CA TYR A 932 -17.14 2.94 15.53
C TYR A 932 -18.11 1.81 15.22
N THR A 933 -18.97 2.03 14.21
CA THR A 933 -20.07 1.10 13.95
C THR A 933 -19.93 0.29 12.67
N HIS A 934 -19.35 0.85 11.59
CA HIS A 934 -19.41 0.25 10.26
C HIS A 934 -18.21 0.64 9.38
N TRP A 935 -17.00 0.20 9.75
CA TRP A 935 -15.86 0.27 8.83
C TRP A 935 -15.87 -0.91 7.85
N ILE A 936 -15.33 -0.71 6.64
CA ILE A 936 -15.30 -1.75 5.60
C ILE A 936 -13.93 -2.44 5.52
N MET A 937 -12.83 -1.71 5.71
CA MET A 937 -11.46 -2.23 5.62
C MET A 937 -10.77 -2.30 6.99
N TYR A 938 -10.49 -1.15 7.61
CA TYR A 938 -9.96 -1.04 8.97
C TYR A 938 -10.45 0.25 9.61
N ALA A 939 -10.35 0.38 10.94
CA ALA A 939 -10.70 1.62 11.62
C ALA A 939 -9.47 2.50 11.84
N ILE A 940 -8.49 2.03 12.61
CA ILE A 940 -7.33 2.82 13.03
C ILE A 940 -6.10 2.36 12.26
N GLY A 941 -5.41 3.28 11.58
CA GLY A 941 -4.24 2.98 10.77
C GLY A 941 -3.03 3.85 11.08
N GLY A 942 -1.87 3.47 10.58
CA GLY A 942 -0.70 4.34 10.60
C GLY A 942 0.56 3.79 9.95
N SER A 943 1.50 4.71 9.71
CA SER A 943 2.84 4.44 9.15
C SER A 943 3.91 5.34 9.77
N SER A 944 5.19 4.98 9.64
CA SER A 944 6.32 5.79 10.14
C SER A 944 6.32 6.10 11.65
N GLY A 945 5.91 5.12 12.48
CA GLY A 945 6.11 5.16 13.93
C GLY A 945 5.26 6.15 14.74
N PRO A 946 3.93 6.25 14.53
CA PRO A 946 3.07 7.09 15.34
C PRO A 946 2.84 6.47 16.73
N THR A 947 2.59 7.33 17.72
CA THR A 947 2.12 6.91 19.05
C THR A 947 0.61 7.06 19.12
N LEU A 948 -0.08 5.96 19.37
CA LEU A 948 -1.55 5.92 19.41
C LEU A 948 -2.04 5.37 20.75
N LEU A 949 -2.84 6.18 21.42
CA LEU A 949 -3.48 5.85 22.68
C LEU A 949 -4.99 5.71 22.45
N SER A 950 -5.49 4.48 22.37
CA SER A 950 -6.92 4.16 22.26
C SER A 950 -7.50 3.90 23.65
N GLN A 951 -8.53 4.67 24.04
CA GLN A 951 -9.12 4.59 25.38
C GLN A 951 -10.65 4.66 25.37
N GLY A 952 -11.31 3.67 25.98
CA GLY A 952 -12.76 3.71 26.19
C GLY A 952 -13.59 3.87 24.92
N ASN A 953 -13.09 3.45 23.76
CA ASN A 953 -13.80 3.47 22.49
C ASN A 953 -14.70 2.23 22.35
N ARG A 954 -15.70 2.31 21.48
CA ARG A 954 -16.55 1.17 21.11
C ARG A 954 -16.36 0.82 19.66
N PHE A 955 -16.08 -0.46 19.39
CA PHE A 955 -15.79 -0.98 18.06
C PHE A 955 -16.73 -2.13 17.74
N ILE A 956 -17.60 -1.93 16.76
CA ILE A 956 -18.45 -2.99 16.19
C ILE A 956 -17.85 -3.37 14.84
N ALA A 957 -17.19 -4.54 14.77
CA ALA A 957 -16.64 -4.99 13.50
C ALA A 957 -17.74 -5.34 12.49
N PRO A 958 -17.51 -5.13 11.18
CA PRO A 958 -18.40 -5.62 10.13
C PRO A 958 -18.45 -7.15 10.11
N ASN A 959 -19.43 -7.74 9.43
CA ASN A 959 -19.57 -9.21 9.32
C ASN A 959 -18.46 -9.88 8.49
N ASN A 960 -17.64 -9.11 7.79
CA ASN A 960 -16.48 -9.60 7.05
C ASN A 960 -15.36 -10.07 8.00
N ALA A 961 -14.88 -11.31 7.83
CA ALA A 961 -13.79 -11.88 8.62
C ALA A 961 -12.45 -11.14 8.43
N ALA A 962 -12.20 -10.57 7.25
CA ALA A 962 -10.95 -9.84 6.96
C ALA A 962 -10.87 -8.46 7.65
N ALA A 963 -12.02 -7.87 8.02
CA ALA A 963 -12.11 -6.53 8.62
C ALA A 963 -12.37 -6.56 10.13
N LYS A 964 -12.11 -7.71 10.78
CA LYS A 964 -12.23 -7.86 12.24
C LYS A 964 -11.09 -7.17 12.99
N GLU A 965 -9.93 -7.03 12.36
CA GLU A 965 -8.83 -6.27 12.93
C GLU A 965 -9.11 -4.77 12.79
N ILE A 966 -9.11 -4.06 13.91
CA ILE A 966 -9.33 -2.61 13.98
C ILE A 966 -8.09 -1.87 13.47
N THR A 967 -6.92 -2.40 13.80
CA THR A 967 -5.60 -1.81 13.57
C THR A 967 -5.05 -2.17 12.20
N HIS A 968 -4.42 -1.22 11.52
CA HIS A 968 -3.69 -1.47 10.28
C HIS A 968 -2.35 -0.74 10.26
N ARG A 969 -1.23 -1.48 10.12
CA ARG A 969 0.12 -0.91 10.05
C ARG A 969 0.63 -0.95 8.62
N ASP A 970 0.64 0.20 7.97
CA ASP A 970 1.08 0.37 6.60
C ASP A 970 2.62 0.34 6.52
N TYR A 971 3.14 -0.34 5.48
CA TYR A 971 4.56 -0.32 5.08
C TYR A 971 5.59 -0.71 6.15
N ALA A 972 5.16 -1.40 7.21
CA ALA A 972 6.04 -1.85 8.30
C ALA A 972 5.93 -3.36 8.51
N SER A 973 7.08 -4.05 8.57
CA SER A 973 7.11 -5.44 9.02
C SER A 973 6.75 -5.52 10.52
N PRO A 974 6.29 -6.69 11.00
CA PRO A 974 6.04 -6.91 12.42
C PRO A 974 7.16 -6.44 13.34
N ASP A 975 8.42 -6.62 12.97
CA ASP A 975 9.55 -6.25 13.84
C ASP A 975 9.78 -4.75 13.91
N VAL A 976 9.34 -4.00 12.89
CA VAL A 976 9.36 -2.54 12.90
C VAL A 976 8.19 -2.00 13.73
N TRP A 977 6.95 -2.40 13.41
CA TRP A 977 5.78 -1.82 14.09
C TRP A 977 5.57 -2.33 15.50
N LYS A 978 6.14 -3.48 15.90
CA LYS A 978 6.18 -3.91 17.31
C LYS A 978 6.83 -2.88 18.23
N ASN A 979 7.68 -2.01 17.69
CA ASN A 979 8.31 -0.93 18.44
C ASN A 979 7.42 0.34 18.51
N TRP A 980 6.35 0.42 17.71
CA TRP A 980 5.42 1.55 17.73
C TRP A 980 4.48 1.41 18.92
N GLN A 981 4.25 2.51 19.62
CA GLN A 981 3.49 2.52 20.86
C GLN A 981 2.00 2.66 20.56
N TRP A 982 1.31 1.53 20.44
CA TRP A 982 -0.13 1.45 20.19
C TRP A 982 -0.77 0.68 21.34
N SER A 983 -1.56 1.37 22.14
CA SER A 983 -2.23 0.80 23.31
C SER A 983 -3.75 0.96 23.23
N SER A 984 -4.46 0.01 23.82
CA SER A 984 -5.91 -0.05 23.93
C SER A 984 -6.29 -0.27 25.39
N VAL A 985 -6.98 0.69 26.01
CA VAL A 985 -7.35 0.64 27.43
C VAL A 985 -8.86 0.80 27.60
N GLU A 986 -9.50 -0.19 28.20
CA GLU A 986 -10.95 -0.21 28.46
C GLU A 986 -11.84 -0.03 27.20
N ASP A 987 -11.31 -0.36 26.02
CA ASP A 987 -12.06 -0.40 24.76
C ASP A 987 -13.08 -1.56 24.76
N HIS A 988 -14.23 -1.35 24.11
CA HIS A 988 -15.31 -2.32 24.01
C HIS A 988 -15.41 -2.88 22.58
N PHE A 989 -15.06 -4.16 22.44
CA PHE A 989 -15.05 -4.86 21.17
C PHE A 989 -16.32 -5.71 20.98
N MET A 990 -16.98 -5.55 19.83
CA MET A 990 -18.20 -6.28 19.47
C MET A 990 -18.03 -6.96 18.11
N ASN A 991 -18.81 -8.01 17.85
CA ASN A 991 -18.80 -8.78 16.61
C ASN A 991 -17.40 -9.31 16.22
N GLY A 992 -16.59 -9.73 17.21
CA GLY A 992 -15.25 -10.27 16.98
C GLY A 992 -14.18 -9.25 16.61
N ALA A 993 -14.43 -7.95 16.82
CA ALA A 993 -13.43 -6.91 16.65
C ALA A 993 -12.19 -7.16 17.52
N LYS A 994 -11.00 -6.90 16.98
CA LYS A 994 -9.72 -7.09 17.69
C LYS A 994 -8.81 -5.90 17.50
N PHE A 995 -8.25 -5.40 18.59
CA PHE A 995 -7.17 -4.42 18.57
C PHE A 995 -5.85 -5.14 18.88
N ILE A 996 -4.88 -5.05 17.98
CA ILE A 996 -3.55 -5.62 18.23
C ILE A 996 -2.67 -4.52 18.81
N GLU A 997 -2.24 -4.66 20.06
CA GLU A 997 -1.35 -3.70 20.71
C GLU A 997 0.12 -3.88 20.28
N SER A 998 0.94 -2.83 20.44
CA SER A 998 2.38 -2.86 20.20
C SER A 998 3.14 -1.84 21.06
N GLY A 999 4.46 -2.00 21.13
CA GLY A 999 5.34 -1.16 21.92
C GLY A 999 5.56 -1.72 23.33
N GLN A 1000 6.56 -1.18 24.02
CA GLN A 1000 6.75 -1.51 25.43
C GLN A 1000 5.59 -0.90 26.24
N HIS A 1001 4.95 -1.69 27.09
CA HIS A 1001 4.09 -1.11 28.13
C HIS A 1001 4.91 -0.09 28.91
N VAL A 1002 4.41 1.13 29.03
CA VAL A 1002 5.06 2.20 29.78
C VAL A 1002 5.11 1.79 31.25
N LYS A 1003 6.23 1.15 31.65
CA LYS A 1003 6.43 0.65 33.03
C LYS A 1003 6.77 1.77 34.01
N ASN A 1004 7.23 2.92 33.50
CA ASN A 1004 7.64 4.07 34.27
C ASN A 1004 6.82 5.30 33.86
N LEU A 1005 5.57 5.35 34.26
CA LEU A 1005 4.88 6.63 34.38
C LEU A 1005 5.61 7.42 35.48
N PRO A 1006 6.06 8.66 35.24
CA PRO A 1006 6.76 9.47 36.25
C PRO A 1006 5.88 9.88 37.45
N TYR A 1007 4.62 9.42 37.47
CA TYR A 1007 3.63 9.79 38.47
C TYR A 1007 3.61 8.84 39.66
N LYS A 1008 3.39 9.42 40.85
CA LYS A 1008 3.00 8.64 42.03
C LYS A 1008 1.73 7.86 41.67
N LYS A 1009 1.70 6.55 41.96
CA LYS A 1009 0.60 5.57 41.73
C LYS A 1009 -0.82 5.99 42.21
N GLN A 1010 -1.01 7.20 42.74
CA GLN A 1010 -2.24 7.66 43.38
C GLN A 1010 -3.19 8.49 42.47
N PHE A 1011 -2.83 8.81 41.22
CA PHE A 1011 -3.66 9.67 40.35
C PHE A 1011 -3.96 9.15 38.94
N ILE A 1012 -3.64 7.89 38.61
CA ILE A 1012 -3.96 7.33 37.29
C ILE A 1012 -5.46 7.02 37.23
N MET A 1013 -6.25 7.98 36.75
CA MET A 1013 -7.67 7.78 36.47
C MET A 1013 -7.82 6.98 35.18
N LYS A 1014 -8.32 5.75 35.31
CA LYS A 1014 -8.66 4.93 34.13
C LYS A 1014 -9.71 5.66 33.26
N PRO A 1015 -9.69 5.47 31.93
CA PRO A 1015 -10.75 5.96 31.07
C PRO A 1015 -12.09 5.27 31.39
N ARG A 1016 -13.21 5.93 31.07
CA ARG A 1016 -14.53 5.28 31.17
C ARG A 1016 -14.62 4.12 30.17
N PRO A 1017 -15.20 2.97 30.55
CA PRO A 1017 -15.31 1.82 29.66
C PRO A 1017 -16.04 2.14 28.36
N GLY A 1018 -15.60 1.52 27.26
CA GLY A 1018 -16.12 1.72 25.91
C GLY A 1018 -17.61 1.43 25.74
N ILE A 1019 -18.23 0.68 26.65
CA ILE A 1019 -19.68 0.48 26.66
C ILE A 1019 -20.46 1.81 26.76
N HIS A 1020 -19.85 2.84 27.35
CA HIS A 1020 -20.45 4.16 27.47
C HIS A 1020 -20.24 5.05 26.23
N ALA A 1021 -19.40 4.65 25.26
CA ALA A 1021 -19.08 5.47 24.10
C ALA A 1021 -20.35 5.88 23.33
N ASN A 1022 -21.26 4.94 23.01
CA ASN A 1022 -22.55 5.26 22.38
C ASN A 1022 -23.34 6.35 23.13
N ARG A 1023 -23.33 6.34 24.46
CA ARG A 1023 -23.99 7.38 25.26
C ARG A 1023 -23.25 8.71 25.17
N LEU A 1024 -21.92 8.71 25.19
CA LEU A 1024 -21.08 9.91 25.09
C LEU A 1024 -21.12 10.55 23.69
N THR A 1025 -21.35 9.74 22.65
CA THR A 1025 -21.41 10.13 21.23
C THR A 1025 -22.83 10.29 20.68
N ARG A 1026 -23.87 10.11 21.51
CA ARG A 1026 -25.29 10.11 21.09
C ARG A 1026 -25.68 11.30 20.21
N TRP A 1027 -25.05 12.45 20.46
CA TRP A 1027 -25.37 13.71 19.81
C TRP A 1027 -24.25 14.21 18.89
N ALA A 1028 -23.38 13.32 18.43
CA ALA A 1028 -22.34 13.68 17.48
C ALA A 1028 -22.94 14.23 16.16
N GLY A 1029 -22.23 15.17 15.54
CA GLY A 1029 -22.63 15.87 14.33
C GLY A 1029 -23.25 17.24 14.61
N ALA A 1030 -23.70 17.91 13.54
CA ALA A 1030 -24.32 19.22 13.65
C ALA A 1030 -25.67 19.16 14.38
N LEU A 1031 -25.77 19.92 15.45
CA LEU A 1031 -26.93 20.03 16.34
C LEU A 1031 -27.98 21.03 15.82
N PRO A 1032 -29.28 20.71 15.99
CA PRO A 1032 -30.36 21.66 15.80
C PRO A 1032 -30.56 22.53 17.06
N CYS A 1033 -29.72 23.55 17.25
CA CYS A 1033 -29.87 24.49 18.38
C CYS A 1033 -30.90 25.59 18.08
N PHE A 1034 -31.83 25.84 19.01
CA PHE A 1034 -32.80 26.94 18.95
C PHE A 1034 -32.58 27.94 20.10
N ALA A 1035 -32.65 29.25 19.81
CA ALA A 1035 -32.43 30.28 20.81
C ALA A 1035 -33.50 30.22 21.91
N GLY A 1036 -33.10 30.38 23.18
CA GLY A 1036 -33.99 30.32 24.34
C GLY A 1036 -34.26 28.90 24.88
N LEU A 1037 -33.89 27.86 24.13
CA LEU A 1037 -33.91 26.47 24.56
C LEU A 1037 -32.48 25.97 24.80
N PRO A 1038 -32.28 24.94 25.66
CA PRO A 1038 -31.00 24.24 25.67
C PRO A 1038 -30.77 23.70 24.25
N CYS A 1039 -29.54 23.77 23.78
CA CYS A 1039 -29.15 22.90 22.70
C CYS A 1039 -28.97 21.47 23.29
#